data_AF-A0A934YK65-F1
#
_entry.id   AF-A0A934YK65-F1
#
_cell.length_a   1.000
_cell.length_b   1.000
_cell.length_c   1.000
_cell.angle_alpha   90.00
_cell.angle_beta   90.00
_cell.angle_gamma   90.00
#
_symmetry.space_group_name_H-M   'P 1'
#
loop_
_entity.id
_entity.type
_entity.pdbx_description
1 polymer ?
#
loop_
_entity_poly.entity_id
_entity_poly.type
_entity_poly.pdbx_seq_one_letter_code
_entity_poly.pdbx_strand_id
1 'polypeptide(L)'
;MALRGYVRLAGIGLLGLLGFQLQACGSEPDPGAEVRKKPGVTPSASATGTTTPPTEPPLDLRKERPWEVISEAGETYLSDVFYAEAAQNEQVMPYAIDGHVMIDRLIYPTLGNPNLYVKSDPQDSFMVVTRLEDDVLKHLAPKVTGTKPGTELGVVSLSETNASAVVFLLVPRPQRATSTEIKTPALYGAGTGNIRLKASEVLVHPEPVDQPDVLKARKTYRFVFRPDVMAAVPAGLYDLRMEIREGNALVTKSSKPVYEYQFNALRVFDKAADEYNALNVTDTQVSVGDLFDTKTLAKLDDFVYFVNTTPDPGVRSSAFITFNGDLHNGGSPAGFRQRYVATTYAAEAKVIVNALKNLTIPIFLTVGNHDGYVATGHVPGAARALDTALGTSIEEVVGEATPKAWPPGYGFADYAAYVKRTETVLGGLHRDIFTGQFVRAPGDTFSAGWKALPLAERNMFLYDGLQQWQKTYGPLYFSWKFGKNRYINLHSYEMRQHRRSGWGMYTVNYGGALSDVQVDWIDRELTRAGDDGGDVVMLAHHDPRGGHNGEDFGYLFEQLEYQSVQQSAINYIVSSAVNPVVCKLPWWAISNNQQEACLHDGLQEWMRPDPEFDCKPSERGTDGKCLANLFTGPSAKPLRFSNLSLLERIAKNPQIRTLIFGHTHYHSYEMWQAGDELLPKQLPIDDLSVQKFATLEIENPVRGYSTVESAHPYASESLAGDALAAREHMSTPRRPDYDPNELERVPLERAVRAYAAEYARAAGTLHRTLDAPGQTARELAVLRLTSNADLTSQKYNGRSMFGFSVLGVSKRADARGYDKPQLNRLTFFINAGKDRFDLVRTVDLDRTVKVSTKDPKNPVGKLFTN
;
A
#
# COMPACT_ATOMS: atom_id res chain seq x y z
N MET A 1 -36.46 38.11 -35.85
CA MET A 1 -35.67 39.06 -36.66
C MET A 1 -34.65 39.70 -35.73
N ALA A 2 -33.41 39.88 -36.19
CA ALA A 2 -32.22 40.35 -35.45
C ALA A 2 -31.45 39.29 -34.62
N LEU A 3 -30.67 38.51 -35.39
CA LEU A 3 -29.42 37.86 -34.98
C LEU A 3 -28.32 38.94 -34.90
N ARG A 4 -27.57 39.05 -33.80
CA ARG A 4 -26.14 39.47 -33.71
C ARG A 4 -25.76 39.85 -32.28
N GLY A 5 -24.76 39.16 -31.73
CA GLY A 5 -23.99 39.64 -30.57
C GLY A 5 -23.35 38.51 -29.76
N TYR A 6 -22.02 38.41 -29.83
CA TYR A 6 -21.11 37.62 -28.98
C TYR A 6 -20.76 36.18 -29.38
N VAL A 7 -19.91 36.06 -30.40
CA VAL A 7 -18.80 35.07 -30.40
C VAL A 7 -17.55 35.78 -30.93
N ARG A 8 -16.62 36.13 -30.05
CA ARG A 8 -15.21 36.45 -30.35
C ARG A 8 -14.38 36.12 -29.11
N LEU A 9 -13.80 34.92 -29.09
CA LEU A 9 -12.48 34.59 -28.53
C LEU A 9 -12.32 33.05 -28.50
N ALA A 10 -12.03 32.49 -29.67
CA ALA A 10 -11.35 31.19 -29.82
C ALA A 10 -10.86 31.13 -31.27
N GLY A 11 -9.54 31.09 -31.49
CA GLY A 11 -8.97 30.89 -32.81
C GLY A 11 -7.70 31.68 -33.11
N ILE A 12 -6.56 31.15 -32.68
CA ILE A 12 -5.29 31.17 -33.41
C ILE A 12 -4.68 29.79 -33.11
N GLY A 13 -4.38 28.89 -34.05
CA GLY A 13 -4.29 29.00 -35.50
C GLY A 13 -3.01 28.29 -35.97
N LEU A 14 -3.11 26.99 -36.22
CA LEU A 14 -2.19 26.17 -37.04
C LEU A 14 -1.95 26.82 -38.43
N LEU A 15 -0.72 26.71 -38.97
CA LEU A 15 -0.30 26.65 -40.41
C LEU A 15 1.20 27.00 -40.51
N GLY A 16 2.09 26.45 -41.36
CA GLY A 16 2.10 25.54 -42.53
C GLY A 16 3.53 24.93 -42.66
N LEU A 17 3.97 24.13 -43.64
CA LEU A 17 3.87 24.24 -45.11
C LEU A 17 4.34 22.93 -45.80
N LEU A 18 3.98 22.79 -47.08
CA LEU A 18 4.06 21.63 -47.99
C LEU A 18 5.36 21.50 -48.82
N GLY A 19 5.73 20.25 -49.17
CA GLY A 19 5.94 19.72 -50.54
C GLY A 19 7.33 19.82 -51.24
N PHE A 20 7.88 18.68 -51.75
CA PHE A 20 8.32 18.42 -53.15
C PHE A 20 8.88 16.98 -53.36
N GLN A 21 9.08 16.59 -54.63
CA GLN A 21 8.97 15.26 -55.24
C GLN A 21 10.25 14.39 -55.36
N LEU A 22 10.00 13.07 -55.49
CA LEU A 22 10.65 12.02 -56.31
C LEU A 22 12.05 12.24 -56.92
N GLN A 23 13.00 11.33 -56.64
CA GLN A 23 13.61 10.45 -57.65
C GLN A 23 14.50 9.33 -57.05
N ALA A 24 14.45 8.17 -57.69
CA ALA A 24 15.13 6.92 -57.36
C ALA A 24 16.59 6.87 -57.85
N CYS A 25 17.42 6.01 -57.24
CA CYS A 25 18.32 5.05 -57.89
C CYS A 25 18.98 4.14 -56.83
N GLY A 26 18.97 2.83 -57.06
CA GLY A 26 19.49 1.81 -56.13
C GLY A 26 20.96 1.43 -56.35
N SER A 27 21.44 0.51 -55.53
CA SER A 27 22.36 -0.58 -55.89
C SER A 27 22.60 -1.52 -54.70
N GLU A 28 23.07 -2.70 -55.09
CA GLU A 28 23.01 -4.04 -54.51
C GLU A 28 23.79 -4.32 -53.21
N PRO A 29 23.53 -5.50 -52.59
CA PRO A 29 24.17 -5.95 -51.35
C PRO A 29 25.50 -6.63 -51.64
N ASP A 30 26.40 -6.69 -50.65
CA ASP A 30 27.43 -7.71 -50.66
C ASP A 30 27.53 -8.42 -49.29
N PRO A 31 27.71 -9.75 -49.29
CA PRO A 31 27.46 -10.64 -48.19
C PRO A 31 28.76 -11.02 -47.45
N GLY A 32 28.59 -11.65 -46.30
CA GLY A 32 29.57 -12.62 -45.81
C GLY A 32 30.31 -12.19 -44.56
N ALA A 33 29.94 -12.83 -43.45
CA ALA A 33 30.92 -13.24 -42.45
C ALA A 33 30.39 -14.46 -41.69
N GLU A 34 31.00 -15.57 -42.07
CA GLU A 34 30.96 -16.96 -41.65
C GLU A 34 30.57 -17.33 -40.21
N VAL A 35 29.78 -18.41 -40.19
CA VAL A 35 29.48 -19.32 -39.09
C VAL A 35 30.75 -20.09 -38.67
N ARG A 36 31.17 -19.97 -37.41
CA ARG A 36 32.06 -20.96 -36.76
C ARG A 36 31.23 -21.98 -35.97
N LYS A 37 31.32 -23.25 -36.39
CA LYS A 37 30.71 -24.43 -35.75
C LYS A 37 31.71 -25.16 -34.84
N LYS A 38 31.17 -25.58 -33.68
CA LYS A 38 31.40 -26.84 -32.92
C LYS A 38 32.75 -26.99 -32.19
N PRO A 39 32.84 -27.77 -31.08
CA PRO A 39 32.17 -29.04 -30.75
C PRO A 39 31.42 -29.03 -29.40
N GLY A 40 30.43 -29.88 -29.09
CA GLY A 40 30.36 -31.32 -29.32
C GLY A 40 30.83 -32.07 -28.08
N VAL A 41 30.06 -32.07 -26.99
CA VAL A 41 30.28 -32.96 -25.83
C VAL A 41 28.94 -33.50 -25.35
N THR A 42 28.80 -34.82 -25.45
CA THR A 42 27.74 -35.65 -24.88
C THR A 42 28.10 -36.02 -23.44
N PRO A 43 27.13 -36.11 -22.51
CA PRO A 43 26.98 -37.37 -21.77
C PRO A 43 25.50 -37.69 -21.46
N SER A 44 25.01 -38.90 -21.73
CA SER A 44 24.97 -40.09 -20.84
C SER A 44 23.60 -40.29 -20.21
N ALA A 45 23.04 -41.48 -20.44
CA ALA A 45 21.75 -41.93 -19.95
C ALA A 45 21.80 -42.42 -18.50
N SER A 46 20.62 -42.39 -17.87
CA SER A 46 20.11 -43.23 -16.78
C SER A 46 20.87 -43.30 -15.44
N ALA A 47 20.31 -42.63 -14.43
CA ALA A 47 20.33 -43.12 -13.05
C ALA A 47 18.99 -42.77 -12.38
N THR A 48 18.10 -43.76 -12.27
CA THR A 48 16.93 -43.74 -11.38
C THR A 48 17.42 -43.87 -9.94
N GLY A 49 17.38 -42.78 -9.19
CA GLY A 49 17.63 -42.75 -7.75
C GLY A 49 16.58 -41.88 -7.07
N THR A 50 15.58 -42.52 -6.46
CA THR A 50 14.65 -41.88 -5.52
C THR A 50 15.41 -41.57 -4.23
N THR A 51 15.94 -40.36 -4.12
CA THR A 51 16.32 -39.77 -2.82
C THR A 51 15.18 -38.87 -2.38
N THR A 52 14.38 -39.35 -1.43
CA THR A 52 13.47 -38.49 -0.67
C THR A 52 14.28 -37.34 -0.07
N PRO A 53 13.88 -36.07 -0.26
CA PRO A 53 14.57 -34.96 0.39
C PRO A 53 14.55 -35.19 1.91
N PRO A 54 15.58 -34.74 2.65
CA PRO A 54 15.49 -34.70 4.10
C PRO A 54 14.25 -33.87 4.44
N THR A 55 13.29 -34.46 5.14
CA THR A 55 12.21 -33.70 5.75
C THR A 55 12.85 -32.73 6.74
N GLU A 56 12.97 -31.47 6.32
CA GLU A 56 13.23 -30.38 7.24
C GLU A 56 12.24 -30.48 8.41
N PRO A 57 12.68 -30.26 9.66
CA PRO A 57 11.77 -30.25 10.79
C PRO A 57 10.62 -29.26 10.50
N PRO A 58 9.38 -29.52 10.95
CA PRO A 58 8.25 -28.63 10.69
C PRO A 58 8.62 -27.21 11.12
N LEU A 59 8.50 -26.26 10.20
CA LEU A 59 8.77 -24.85 10.47
C LEU A 59 7.81 -24.39 11.59
N ASP A 60 8.35 -23.93 12.71
CA ASP A 60 7.51 -23.42 13.80
C ASP A 60 7.02 -22.02 13.43
N LEU A 61 5.87 -21.98 12.74
CA LEU A 61 5.18 -20.77 12.32
C LEU A 61 4.83 -19.81 13.47
N ARG A 62 4.96 -20.25 14.74
CA ARG A 62 4.72 -19.42 15.92
C ARG A 62 5.94 -18.56 16.27
N LYS A 63 7.15 -19.00 15.90
CA LYS A 63 8.40 -18.34 16.24
C LYS A 63 8.41 -16.91 15.70
N GLU A 64 8.78 -15.98 16.57
CA GLU A 64 9.08 -14.61 16.19
C GLU A 64 10.40 -14.58 15.40
N ARG A 65 10.40 -13.92 14.23
CA ARG A 65 11.63 -13.74 13.46
C ARG A 65 12.49 -12.60 14.03
N PRO A 66 13.81 -12.58 13.80
CA PRO A 66 14.71 -11.58 14.40
C PRO A 66 14.33 -10.11 14.12
N TRP A 67 13.63 -9.87 13.01
CA TRP A 67 13.16 -8.55 12.58
C TRP A 67 11.70 -8.25 12.94
N GLU A 68 11.03 -9.11 13.71
CA GLU A 68 9.64 -8.93 14.09
C GLU A 68 9.48 -8.59 15.57
N VAL A 69 8.33 -8.04 15.91
CA VAL A 69 7.89 -7.93 17.30
C VAL A 69 6.50 -8.51 17.42
N ILE A 70 6.38 -9.53 18.27
CA ILE A 70 5.10 -10.08 18.69
C ILE A 70 4.77 -9.70 20.13
N SER A 71 3.48 -9.49 20.39
CA SER A 71 2.94 -9.35 21.74
C SER A 71 2.84 -10.71 22.44
N GLU A 72 2.69 -10.70 23.78
CA GLU A 72 2.42 -11.94 24.53
C GLU A 72 1.06 -12.54 24.15
N ALA A 73 0.12 -11.72 23.66
CA ALA A 73 -1.16 -12.15 23.12
C ALA A 73 -1.09 -12.69 21.68
N GLY A 74 0.12 -12.73 21.08
CA GLY A 74 0.40 -13.26 19.75
C GLY A 74 0.04 -12.33 18.60
N GLU A 75 -0.06 -11.02 18.82
CA GLU A 75 -0.21 -9.99 17.78
C GLU A 75 1.14 -9.71 17.15
N THR A 76 1.23 -9.52 15.84
CA THR A 76 2.43 -8.96 15.21
C THR A 76 2.32 -7.44 15.20
N TYR A 77 2.91 -6.80 16.21
CA TYR A 77 3.01 -5.34 16.27
C TYR A 77 3.88 -4.80 15.14
N LEU A 78 4.98 -5.48 14.83
CA LEU A 78 5.91 -5.09 13.77
C LEU A 78 6.31 -6.31 12.96
N SER A 79 6.02 -6.29 11.67
CA SER A 79 6.49 -7.26 10.68
C SER A 79 7.94 -7.02 10.23
N ASP A 80 8.44 -5.81 10.45
CA ASP A 80 9.83 -5.41 10.21
C ASP A 80 10.19 -4.27 11.17
N VAL A 81 11.18 -4.45 12.05
CA VAL A 81 11.68 -3.41 12.97
C VAL A 81 12.62 -2.40 12.32
N PHE A 82 13.06 -2.64 11.07
CA PHE A 82 14.04 -1.81 10.39
C PHE A 82 13.42 -0.78 9.45
N TYR A 83 12.10 -0.73 9.31
CA TYR A 83 11.40 0.19 8.38
C TYR A 83 11.74 1.68 8.61
N ALA A 84 12.09 2.05 9.84
CA ALA A 84 12.49 3.39 10.21
C ALA A 84 13.99 3.68 9.99
N GLU A 85 14.81 2.70 9.58
CA GLU A 85 16.24 2.89 9.39
C GLU A 85 16.57 3.78 8.18
N ALA A 86 17.70 4.46 8.24
CA ALA A 86 18.25 5.16 7.07
C ALA A 86 18.66 4.17 5.96
N ALA A 87 18.94 2.92 6.33
CA ALA A 87 19.19 1.84 5.38
C ALA A 87 17.94 1.38 4.63
N GLN A 88 16.75 1.91 4.93
CA GLN A 88 15.52 1.63 4.18
C GLN A 88 15.07 2.85 3.35
N ASN A 89 15.97 3.82 3.16
CA ASN A 89 15.68 5.08 2.49
C ASN A 89 16.32 5.13 1.09
N GLU A 90 15.49 5.38 0.07
CA GLU A 90 15.88 5.57 -1.33
C GLU A 90 15.33 6.90 -1.89
N GLN A 91 14.61 7.65 -1.07
CA GLN A 91 13.97 8.92 -1.41
C GLN A 91 14.93 10.10 -1.25
N VAL A 92 14.81 11.07 -2.16
CA VAL A 92 15.58 12.32 -2.15
C VAL A 92 14.85 13.45 -1.43
N MET A 93 13.55 13.59 -1.69
CA MET A 93 12.74 14.67 -1.12
C MET A 93 12.47 14.46 0.37
N PRO A 94 12.23 15.53 1.15
CA PRO A 94 12.02 15.42 2.59
C PRO A 94 10.83 14.52 2.91
N TYR A 95 10.97 13.65 3.89
CA TYR A 95 9.84 12.94 4.52
C TYR A 95 9.44 13.56 5.87
N ALA A 96 10.23 14.50 6.37
CA ALA A 96 9.95 15.20 7.63
C ALA A 96 8.80 16.20 7.45
N ILE A 97 7.89 16.25 8.42
CA ILE A 97 6.78 17.20 8.48
C ILE A 97 7.20 18.33 9.43
N ASP A 98 7.19 19.57 8.93
CA ASP A 98 7.62 20.75 9.71
C ASP A 98 9.01 20.60 10.36
N GLY A 99 9.92 19.91 9.66
CA GLY A 99 11.29 19.64 10.10
C GLY A 99 11.42 18.53 11.14
N HIS A 100 10.33 17.83 11.47
CA HIS A 100 10.31 16.69 12.39
C HIS A 100 10.03 15.39 11.63
N VAL A 101 10.88 14.38 11.85
CA VAL A 101 10.62 13.02 11.39
C VAL A 101 9.75 12.36 12.44
N MET A 102 8.52 11.99 12.06
CA MET A 102 7.56 11.42 13.01
C MET A 102 8.04 10.09 13.55
N ILE A 103 8.61 9.22 12.69
CA ILE A 103 9.13 7.89 13.07
C ILE A 103 10.62 7.78 12.71
N ASP A 104 11.48 7.71 13.74
CA ASP A 104 12.93 7.49 13.62
C ASP A 104 13.43 6.41 14.60
N ARG A 105 13.33 6.65 15.91
CA ARG A 105 13.79 5.74 16.97
C ARG A 105 12.65 5.07 17.70
N LEU A 106 11.50 5.73 17.88
CA LEU A 106 10.28 5.17 18.45
C LEU A 106 9.45 4.58 17.31
N ILE A 107 9.51 3.26 17.16
CA ILE A 107 8.95 2.56 16.01
C ILE A 107 7.64 1.84 16.32
N TYR A 108 7.24 1.75 17.60
CA TYR A 108 5.91 1.30 18.03
C TYR A 108 5.64 1.78 19.47
N PRO A 109 4.39 2.13 19.82
CA PRO A 109 3.24 2.33 18.94
C PRO A 109 3.40 3.55 18.03
N THR A 110 2.59 3.65 16.98
CA THR A 110 2.58 4.82 16.07
C THR A 110 1.16 5.37 15.91
N LEU A 111 1.02 6.53 15.25
CA LEU A 111 -0.31 7.10 14.93
C LEU A 111 -1.18 6.09 14.15
N GLY A 112 -0.62 5.34 13.21
CA GLY A 112 -1.34 4.39 12.36
C GLY A 112 -1.38 2.95 12.86
N ASN A 113 -0.66 2.64 13.93
CA ASN A 113 -0.65 1.34 14.60
C ASN A 113 -0.50 1.55 16.13
N PRO A 114 -1.57 2.01 16.80
CA PRO A 114 -1.58 2.26 18.23
C PRO A 114 -1.67 0.96 19.02
N ASN A 115 -1.31 1.03 20.29
CA ASN A 115 -1.56 -0.07 21.23
C ASN A 115 -2.95 0.10 21.88
N LEU A 116 -3.74 -0.99 21.89
CA LEU A 116 -5.02 -1.06 22.59
C LEU A 116 -4.85 -1.87 23.89
N TYR A 117 -4.55 -1.20 24.99
CA TYR A 117 -4.29 -1.85 26.26
C TYR A 117 -5.56 -2.03 27.09
N VAL A 118 -5.77 -3.23 27.64
CA VAL A 118 -6.95 -3.65 28.38
C VAL A 118 -6.58 -4.03 29.82
N LYS A 119 -6.97 -3.19 30.78
CA LYS A 119 -6.64 -3.39 32.21
C LYS A 119 -7.19 -4.68 32.81
N SER A 120 -8.34 -5.16 32.33
CA SER A 120 -8.96 -6.38 32.83
C SER A 120 -8.29 -7.66 32.34
N ASP A 121 -7.43 -7.58 31.32
CA ASP A 121 -6.67 -8.72 30.83
C ASP A 121 -5.33 -8.81 31.58
N PRO A 122 -5.14 -9.82 32.45
CA PRO A 122 -3.91 -9.94 33.24
C PRO A 122 -2.67 -10.30 32.40
N GLN A 123 -2.85 -10.72 31.14
CA GLN A 123 -1.77 -11.06 30.22
C GLN A 123 -1.45 -9.92 29.25
N ASP A 124 -2.25 -8.85 29.23
CA ASP A 124 -2.00 -7.71 28.37
C ASP A 124 -0.87 -6.84 28.94
N SER A 125 -0.10 -6.24 28.05
CA SER A 125 0.97 -5.31 28.40
C SER A 125 1.05 -4.20 27.37
N PHE A 126 1.26 -2.98 27.86
CA PHE A 126 1.65 -1.91 26.96
C PHE A 126 3.13 -2.10 26.61
N MET A 127 3.47 -2.04 25.32
CA MET A 127 4.84 -2.18 24.84
C MET A 127 5.24 -0.96 24.02
N VAL A 128 6.46 -0.47 24.24
CA VAL A 128 7.11 0.50 23.38
C VAL A 128 8.34 -0.15 22.75
N VAL A 129 8.43 -0.10 21.42
CA VAL A 129 9.58 -0.63 20.68
C VAL A 129 10.39 0.53 20.13
N THR A 130 11.69 0.46 20.34
CA THR A 130 12.63 1.49 19.88
C THR A 130 13.82 0.89 19.17
N ARG A 131 14.43 1.67 18.28
CA ARG A 131 15.72 1.42 17.64
C ARG A 131 16.69 2.49 18.11
N LEU A 132 17.62 2.14 19.00
CA LEU A 132 18.50 3.10 19.66
C LEU A 132 19.97 2.80 19.38
N GLU A 133 20.78 3.84 19.17
CA GLU A 133 22.22 3.72 19.10
C GLU A 133 22.82 3.41 20.48
N ASP A 134 23.87 2.60 20.55
CA ASP A 134 24.53 2.23 21.81
C ASP A 134 25.05 3.44 22.60
N ASP A 135 25.55 4.46 21.91
CA ASP A 135 26.14 5.64 22.55
C ASP A 135 25.10 6.54 23.20
N VAL A 136 23.86 6.51 22.72
CA VAL A 136 22.73 7.26 23.29
C VAL A 136 22.30 6.69 24.65
N LEU A 137 22.55 5.40 24.90
CA LEU A 137 22.25 4.75 26.19
C LEU A 137 23.46 4.59 27.10
N LYS A 138 24.67 4.96 26.65
CA LYS A 138 25.93 4.67 27.34
C LYS A 138 25.98 5.17 28.79
N HIS A 139 25.42 6.36 29.07
CA HIS A 139 25.36 6.95 30.40
C HIS A 139 24.47 6.17 31.38
N LEU A 140 23.58 5.31 30.88
CA LEU A 140 22.75 4.40 31.67
C LEU A 140 23.41 3.03 31.89
N ALA A 141 24.63 2.80 31.40
CA ALA A 141 25.39 1.56 31.57
C ALA A 141 24.55 0.28 31.29
N PRO A 142 23.97 0.13 30.06
CA PRO A 142 23.10 -0.99 29.74
C PRO A 142 23.86 -2.32 29.87
N LYS A 143 23.26 -3.28 30.59
CA LYS A 143 23.83 -4.62 30.78
C LYS A 143 22.78 -5.69 30.53
N VAL A 144 23.08 -6.65 29.65
CA VAL A 144 22.27 -7.85 29.50
C VAL A 144 22.53 -8.76 30.70
N THR A 145 21.48 -9.08 31.46
CA THR A 145 21.57 -9.85 32.71
C THR A 145 21.14 -11.31 32.54
N GLY A 146 20.50 -11.64 31.43
CA GLY A 146 20.03 -12.98 31.09
C GLY A 146 19.15 -12.95 29.84
N THR A 147 18.42 -14.04 29.59
CA THR A 147 17.43 -14.16 28.50
C THR A 147 16.03 -14.28 29.08
N LYS A 148 15.02 -13.67 28.42
CA LYS A 148 13.62 -13.81 28.83
C LYS A 148 13.18 -15.26 28.59
N PRO A 149 12.64 -15.97 29.61
CA PRO A 149 12.25 -17.37 29.48
C PRO A 149 11.34 -17.63 28.27
N GLY A 150 11.63 -18.69 27.52
CA GLY A 150 10.85 -19.07 26.34
C GLY A 150 11.12 -18.21 25.09
N THR A 151 12.07 -17.28 25.13
CA THR A 151 12.42 -16.40 24.00
C THR A 151 13.94 -16.29 23.84
N GLU A 152 14.39 -15.72 22.73
CA GLU A 152 15.81 -15.38 22.50
C GLU A 152 16.15 -13.95 22.96
N LEU A 153 15.20 -13.20 23.52
CA LEU A 153 15.37 -11.80 23.91
C LEU A 153 16.26 -11.66 25.15
N GLY A 154 17.23 -10.76 25.12
CA GLY A 154 18.05 -10.42 26.27
C GLY A 154 17.32 -9.51 27.25
N VAL A 155 17.36 -9.81 28.54
CA VAL A 155 16.85 -8.91 29.59
C VAL A 155 17.94 -7.88 29.91
N VAL A 156 17.58 -6.59 29.84
CA VAL A 156 18.51 -5.47 30.03
C VAL A 156 18.24 -4.76 31.35
N SER A 157 19.28 -4.60 32.16
CA SER A 157 19.28 -3.65 33.28
C SER A 157 19.88 -2.31 32.85
N LEU A 158 19.17 -1.21 33.15
CA LEU A 158 19.64 0.16 32.97
C LEU A 158 19.87 0.81 34.35
N SER A 159 20.97 1.55 34.51
CA SER A 159 21.31 2.30 35.73
C SER A 159 20.58 3.65 35.78
N GLU A 160 19.26 3.60 35.94
CA GLU A 160 18.43 4.80 35.88
C GLU A 160 18.31 5.54 37.22
N THR A 161 18.17 6.86 37.15
CA THR A 161 17.75 7.74 38.23
C THR A 161 16.54 8.58 37.79
N ASN A 162 16.01 9.44 38.66
CA ASN A 162 14.98 10.38 38.24
C ASN A 162 15.48 11.37 37.17
N ALA A 163 16.78 11.71 37.19
CA ALA A 163 17.39 12.70 36.30
C ALA A 163 18.02 12.08 35.03
N SER A 164 18.48 10.83 35.09
CA SER A 164 19.09 10.12 33.96
C SER A 164 18.35 8.81 33.72
N ALA A 165 17.58 8.71 32.64
CA ALA A 165 16.73 7.57 32.33
C ALA A 165 16.26 7.59 30.86
N VAL A 166 15.69 6.48 30.40
CA VAL A 166 14.75 6.49 29.28
C VAL A 166 13.37 6.81 29.86
N VAL A 167 12.84 7.99 29.51
CA VAL A 167 11.60 8.52 30.08
C VAL A 167 10.48 8.35 29.07
N PHE A 168 9.44 7.61 29.45
CA PHE A 168 8.19 7.50 28.71
C PHE A 168 7.10 8.29 29.43
N LEU A 169 6.45 9.18 28.69
CA LEU A 169 5.34 9.99 29.17
C LEU A 169 4.10 9.66 28.36
N LEU A 170 3.01 9.36 29.05
CA LEU A 170 1.68 9.43 28.47
C LEU A 170 1.18 10.87 28.62
N VAL A 171 0.91 11.50 27.48
CA VAL A 171 0.46 12.89 27.42
C VAL A 171 -1.02 12.89 27.01
N PRO A 172 -1.94 13.33 27.88
CA PRO A 172 -3.33 13.48 27.50
C PRO A 172 -3.48 14.62 26.48
N ARG A 173 -4.48 14.52 25.62
CA ARG A 173 -4.70 15.48 24.52
C ARG A 173 -4.67 16.97 24.94
N PRO A 174 -5.28 17.41 26.07
CA PRO A 174 -5.20 18.81 26.50
C PRO A 174 -3.78 19.32 26.79
N GLN A 175 -2.82 18.43 27.06
CA GLN A 175 -1.42 18.75 27.37
C GLN A 175 -0.50 18.69 26.15
N ARG A 176 -1.01 18.31 24.97
CA ARG A 176 -0.21 18.07 23.77
C ARG A 176 0.70 19.24 23.40
N ALA A 177 0.15 20.45 23.33
CA ALA A 177 0.91 21.65 22.93
C ALA A 177 2.04 22.00 23.92
N THR A 178 1.88 21.66 25.20
CA THR A 178 2.85 22.01 26.25
C THR A 178 3.81 20.87 26.58
N SER A 179 3.57 19.65 26.06
CA SER A 179 4.30 18.45 26.49
C SER A 179 4.70 17.52 25.34
N THR A 180 3.84 17.28 24.36
CA THR A 180 4.13 16.39 23.22
C THR A 180 5.07 17.06 22.22
N GLU A 181 4.74 18.28 21.77
CA GLU A 181 5.41 18.91 20.61
C GLU A 181 6.61 19.80 20.99
N ILE A 182 6.96 19.88 22.28
CA ILE A 182 8.07 20.73 22.76
C ILE A 182 9.45 20.11 22.49
N LYS A 183 10.46 20.97 22.32
CA LYS A 183 11.86 20.57 22.04
C LYS A 183 12.72 20.39 23.30
N THR A 184 12.16 20.66 24.47
CA THR A 184 12.82 20.55 25.78
C THR A 184 12.27 19.35 26.56
N PRO A 185 12.94 18.89 27.62
CA PRO A 185 12.37 17.86 28.49
C PRO A 185 10.96 18.24 28.97
N ALA A 186 10.00 17.35 28.81
CA ALA A 186 8.63 17.58 29.29
C ALA A 186 8.53 17.38 30.81
N LEU A 187 7.74 18.22 31.45
CA LEU A 187 7.47 18.11 32.89
C LEU A 187 6.48 16.96 33.15
N TYR A 188 6.61 16.30 34.30
CA TYR A 188 5.69 15.27 34.76
C TYR A 188 5.49 15.39 36.28
N GLY A 189 4.40 14.81 36.80
CA GLY A 189 4.04 14.88 38.22
C GLY A 189 2.86 15.83 38.50
N ALA A 190 2.66 16.15 39.77
CA ALA A 190 1.48 16.91 40.23
C ALA A 190 1.34 18.25 39.47
N GLY A 191 0.13 18.50 38.97
CA GLY A 191 -0.20 19.73 38.23
C GLY A 191 0.17 19.74 36.74
N THR A 192 0.92 18.75 36.24
CA THR A 192 1.30 18.70 34.81
C THR A 192 0.26 17.98 33.93
N GLY A 193 -0.46 17.01 34.50
CA GLY A 193 -1.36 16.11 33.76
C GLY A 193 -0.66 14.97 33.01
N ASN A 194 0.67 14.98 32.92
CA ASN A 194 1.45 13.93 32.25
C ASN A 194 1.75 12.77 33.20
N ILE A 195 1.66 11.54 32.69
CA ILE A 195 1.95 10.32 33.46
C ILE A 195 3.29 9.77 33.02
N ARG A 196 4.28 9.75 33.92
CA ARG A 196 5.55 9.06 33.66
C ARG A 196 5.36 7.56 33.89
N LEU A 197 5.70 6.76 32.88
CA LEU A 197 5.79 5.32 33.00
C LEU A 197 7.24 4.91 33.26
N LYS A 198 7.40 3.88 34.09
CA LYS A 198 8.67 3.17 34.26
C LYS A 198 8.48 1.75 33.75
N ALA A 199 9.36 1.30 32.87
CA ALA A 199 9.26 -0.04 32.31
C ALA A 199 9.37 -1.10 33.42
N SER A 200 8.48 -2.09 33.39
CA SER A 200 8.53 -3.27 34.26
C SER A 200 9.66 -4.21 33.85
N GLU A 201 10.01 -4.18 32.56
CA GLU A 201 11.07 -4.98 31.94
C GLU A 201 11.58 -4.25 30.70
N VAL A 202 12.90 -4.34 30.46
CA VAL A 202 13.53 -3.87 29.23
C VAL A 202 14.16 -5.07 28.55
N LEU A 203 13.80 -5.29 27.29
CA LEU A 203 14.30 -6.38 26.47
C LEU A 203 15.09 -5.81 25.30
N VAL A 204 16.07 -6.57 24.83
CA VAL A 204 16.82 -6.27 23.60
C VAL A 204 16.78 -7.48 22.68
N HIS A 205 16.60 -7.25 21.38
CA HIS A 205 16.74 -8.32 20.41
C HIS A 205 18.19 -8.81 20.41
N PRO A 206 18.42 -10.13 20.30
CA PRO A 206 19.74 -10.60 19.93
C PRO A 206 20.11 -10.00 18.57
N GLU A 207 21.39 -9.79 18.33
CA GLU A 207 21.93 -9.45 17.01
C GLU A 207 22.42 -10.75 16.37
N PRO A 208 21.68 -11.35 15.41
CA PRO A 208 22.14 -12.56 14.74
C PRO A 208 23.49 -12.35 14.07
N VAL A 209 24.30 -13.40 14.02
CA VAL A 209 25.63 -13.37 13.39
C VAL A 209 25.54 -12.97 11.91
N ASP A 210 24.47 -13.38 11.24
CA ASP A 210 24.18 -13.11 9.83
C ASP A 210 23.43 -11.78 9.59
N GLN A 211 23.16 -10.98 10.63
CA GLN A 211 22.54 -9.67 10.47
C GLN A 211 23.46 -8.73 9.65
N PRO A 212 22.92 -8.00 8.65
CA PRO A 212 23.70 -7.02 7.89
C PRO A 212 24.20 -5.87 8.78
N ASP A 213 25.47 -5.47 8.60
CA ASP A 213 26.10 -4.44 9.43
C ASP A 213 25.38 -3.08 9.39
N VAL A 214 24.81 -2.73 8.24
CA VAL A 214 24.04 -1.48 8.10
C VAL A 214 22.80 -1.44 9.03
N LEU A 215 22.26 -2.62 9.39
CA LEU A 215 21.13 -2.75 10.31
C LEU A 215 21.57 -2.87 11.78
N LYS A 216 22.88 -2.99 12.05
CA LYS A 216 23.45 -3.03 13.41
C LYS A 216 23.73 -1.65 14.00
N ALA A 217 23.53 -0.58 13.22
CA ALA A 217 23.77 0.80 13.66
C ALA A 217 22.95 1.19 14.91
N ARG A 218 21.78 0.55 15.08
CA ARG A 218 20.91 0.66 16.25
C ARG A 218 20.57 -0.73 16.76
N LYS A 219 20.18 -0.82 18.03
CA LYS A 219 19.62 -2.03 18.67
C LYS A 219 18.13 -1.88 18.86
N THR A 220 17.42 -2.99 18.75
CA THR A 220 15.98 -3.04 18.98
C THR A 220 15.70 -3.30 20.46
N TYR A 221 15.16 -2.31 21.15
CA TYR A 221 14.75 -2.42 22.56
C TYR A 221 13.23 -2.46 22.68
N ARG A 222 12.72 -3.31 23.56
CA ARG A 222 11.31 -3.34 23.97
C ARG A 222 11.21 -2.91 25.43
N PHE A 223 10.42 -1.88 25.68
CA PHE A 223 10.08 -1.43 27.02
C PHE A 223 8.67 -1.94 27.32
N VAL A 224 8.57 -2.88 28.26
CA VAL A 224 7.33 -3.57 28.60
C VAL A 224 6.76 -2.98 29.88
N PHE A 225 5.49 -2.55 29.83
CA PHE A 225 4.74 -1.98 30.94
C PHE A 225 3.61 -2.96 31.29
N ARG A 226 3.85 -3.74 32.35
CA ARG A 226 2.93 -4.79 32.81
C ARG A 226 1.73 -4.20 33.58
N PRO A 227 0.71 -5.03 33.89
CA PRO A 227 -0.49 -4.57 34.59
C PRO A 227 -0.24 -3.84 35.91
N ASP A 228 0.84 -4.16 36.63
CA ASP A 228 1.22 -3.46 37.86
C ASP A 228 1.55 -1.98 37.64
N VAL A 229 2.25 -1.65 36.55
CA VAL A 229 2.56 -0.27 36.17
C VAL A 229 1.35 0.41 35.54
N MET A 230 0.60 -0.32 34.71
CA MET A 230 -0.53 0.22 33.97
C MET A 230 -1.81 0.38 34.80
N ALA A 231 -1.92 -0.28 35.96
CA ALA A 231 -3.10 -0.21 36.83
C ALA A 231 -3.50 1.22 37.22
N ALA A 232 -2.50 2.09 37.43
CA ALA A 232 -2.70 3.49 37.81
C ALA A 232 -3.02 4.42 36.64
N VAL A 233 -2.91 3.95 35.40
CA VAL A 233 -3.23 4.75 34.21
C VAL A 233 -4.76 4.79 34.03
N PRO A 234 -5.37 5.99 33.98
CA PRO A 234 -6.80 6.11 33.70
C PRO A 234 -7.13 5.65 32.28
N ALA A 235 -8.34 5.11 32.07
CA ALA A 235 -8.85 4.85 30.73
C ALA A 235 -8.87 6.15 29.91
N GLY A 236 -8.43 6.08 28.65
CA GLY A 236 -8.25 7.27 27.82
C GLY A 236 -7.35 7.02 26.62
N LEU A 237 -7.28 8.01 25.73
CA LEU A 237 -6.37 8.05 24.58
C LEU A 237 -5.23 9.02 24.88
N TYR A 238 -4.00 8.56 24.71
CA TYR A 238 -2.79 9.30 25.05
C TYR A 238 -1.86 9.39 23.85
N ASP A 239 -1.20 10.53 23.73
CA ASP A 239 0.06 10.58 22.98
C ASP A 239 1.14 9.87 23.81
N LEU A 240 2.10 9.27 23.13
CA LEU A 240 3.30 8.73 23.75
C LEU A 240 4.46 9.66 23.45
N ARG A 241 5.24 10.02 24.47
CA ARG A 241 6.51 10.74 24.30
C ARG A 241 7.65 9.97 24.95
N MET A 242 8.68 9.70 24.18
CA MET A 242 9.94 9.12 24.62
C MET A 242 11.02 10.21 24.69
N GLU A 243 11.79 10.19 25.76
CA GLU A 243 12.97 11.03 25.93
C GLU A 243 14.12 10.23 26.50
N ILE A 244 15.34 10.53 26.07
CA ILE A 244 16.54 9.97 26.69
C ILE A 244 17.23 11.09 27.44
N ARG A 245 17.31 10.97 28.76
CA ARG A 245 17.79 12.04 29.66
C ARG A 245 19.11 11.69 30.32
N GLU A 246 19.95 12.71 30.49
CA GLU A 246 21.13 12.71 31.35
C GLU A 246 21.12 14.00 32.20
N GLY A 247 21.09 13.87 33.53
CA GLY A 247 21.09 15.04 34.42
C GLY A 247 19.92 16.01 34.21
N ASN A 248 18.73 15.50 33.88
CA ASN A 248 17.51 16.23 33.48
C ASN A 248 17.56 16.94 32.13
N ALA A 249 18.67 16.87 31.38
CA ALA A 249 18.75 17.36 30.01
C ALA A 249 18.46 16.22 29.01
N LEU A 250 17.98 16.56 27.80
CA LEU A 250 17.90 15.59 26.71
C LEU A 250 19.33 15.26 26.25
N VAL A 251 19.63 13.96 26.13
CA VAL A 251 20.86 13.49 25.49
C VAL A 251 20.86 13.99 24.05
N THR A 252 22.04 14.36 23.54
CA THR A 252 22.19 14.82 22.16
C THR A 252 23.03 13.85 21.34
N LYS A 253 22.61 13.61 20.10
CA LYS A 253 23.34 12.82 19.10
C LYS A 253 23.47 13.67 17.84
N SER A 254 24.69 13.86 17.36
CA SER A 254 24.99 14.74 16.21
C SER A 254 24.35 16.13 16.36
N SER A 255 24.46 16.72 17.56
CA SER A 255 23.88 18.01 17.95
C SER A 255 22.35 18.09 17.93
N LYS A 256 21.64 16.96 17.80
CA LYS A 256 20.18 16.89 17.89
C LYS A 256 19.76 16.24 19.20
N PRO A 257 18.81 16.81 19.95
CA PRO A 257 18.26 16.18 21.15
C PRO A 257 17.53 14.88 20.79
N VAL A 258 17.69 13.85 21.62
CA VAL A 258 17.07 12.54 21.42
C VAL A 258 15.75 12.47 22.18
N TYR A 259 14.68 12.81 21.48
CA TYR A 259 13.31 12.63 21.91
C TYR A 259 12.42 12.36 20.70
N GLU A 260 11.28 11.73 20.94
CA GLU A 260 10.31 11.41 19.90
C GLU A 260 8.91 11.30 20.51
N TYR A 261 7.89 11.45 19.69
CA TYR A 261 6.52 11.31 20.14
C TYR A 261 5.61 10.76 19.05
N GLN A 262 4.53 10.13 19.48
CA GLN A 262 3.49 9.58 18.63
C GLN A 262 2.13 10.04 19.15
N PHE A 263 1.33 10.62 18.26
CA PHE A 263 -0.01 11.06 18.61
C PHE A 263 -0.95 9.87 18.75
N ASN A 264 -1.87 9.93 19.72
CA ASN A 264 -2.95 8.93 19.88
C ASN A 264 -2.42 7.47 19.95
N ALA A 265 -1.21 7.28 20.45
CA ALA A 265 -0.45 6.03 20.30
C ALA A 265 -0.86 4.93 21.28
N LEU A 266 -1.55 5.28 22.37
CA LEU A 266 -2.04 4.33 23.37
C LEU A 266 -3.49 4.62 23.73
N ARG A 267 -4.36 3.62 23.56
CA ARG A 267 -5.71 3.63 24.13
C ARG A 267 -5.79 2.66 25.30
N VAL A 268 -6.13 3.17 26.48
CA VAL A 268 -6.33 2.39 27.69
C VAL A 268 -7.83 2.16 27.91
N PHE A 269 -8.20 0.89 28.06
CA PHE A 269 -9.55 0.45 28.41
C PHE A 269 -9.55 -0.14 29.83
N ASP A 270 -10.58 0.16 30.62
CA ASP A 270 -10.77 -0.53 31.90
C ASP A 270 -11.15 -2.00 31.70
N LYS A 271 -11.91 -2.29 30.64
CA LYS A 271 -12.30 -3.64 30.23
C LYS A 271 -12.49 -3.70 28.71
N ALA A 272 -12.08 -4.80 28.08
CA ALA A 272 -12.43 -5.09 26.70
C ALA A 272 -13.91 -5.52 26.63
N ALA A 273 -14.64 -4.93 25.69
CA ALA A 273 -15.99 -5.39 25.40
C ALA A 273 -15.91 -6.56 24.41
N ASP A 274 -16.60 -7.67 24.71
CA ASP A 274 -16.79 -8.76 23.75
C ASP A 274 -17.55 -8.26 22.52
N GLU A 275 -18.43 -7.26 22.70
CA GLU A 275 -19.21 -6.61 21.64
C GLU A 275 -18.87 -5.13 21.61
N TYR A 276 -18.58 -4.61 20.42
CA TYR A 276 -18.09 -3.25 20.25
C TYR A 276 -18.43 -2.72 18.86
N ASN A 277 -18.28 -1.41 18.70
CA ASN A 277 -18.28 -0.77 17.41
C ASN A 277 -16.85 -0.42 17.00
N ALA A 278 -16.58 -0.48 15.70
CA ALA A 278 -15.43 0.14 15.08
C ALA A 278 -15.90 1.01 13.92
N LEU A 279 -15.19 2.10 13.61
CA LEU A 279 -15.46 2.88 12.42
C LEU A 279 -14.61 2.36 11.26
N ASN A 280 -15.16 2.43 10.05
CA ASN A 280 -14.42 2.18 8.81
C ASN A 280 -14.58 3.39 7.88
N VAL A 281 -13.41 3.87 7.46
CA VAL A 281 -13.20 4.95 6.52
C VAL A 281 -12.26 4.41 5.43
N THR A 282 -12.34 4.91 4.20
CA THR A 282 -11.40 4.56 3.11
C THR A 282 -11.44 5.65 2.04
N ASP A 283 -10.43 5.70 1.17
CA ASP A 283 -10.41 6.56 -0.03
C ASP A 283 -10.55 8.04 0.30
N THR A 284 -9.99 8.48 1.43
CA THR A 284 -10.00 9.92 1.79
C THR A 284 -9.28 10.77 0.76
N GLN A 285 -8.29 10.19 0.07
CA GLN A 285 -7.57 10.75 -1.08
C GLN A 285 -7.21 12.23 -0.86
N VAL A 286 -6.61 12.54 0.29
CA VAL A 286 -6.34 13.92 0.68
C VAL A 286 -5.34 14.55 -0.28
N SER A 287 -5.73 15.68 -0.87
CA SER A 287 -4.88 16.46 -1.79
C SER A 287 -4.76 17.91 -1.34
N VAL A 288 -3.55 18.47 -1.45
CA VAL A 288 -3.21 19.85 -1.01
C VAL A 288 -3.32 20.92 -2.09
N GLY A 289 -3.96 20.62 -3.23
CA GLY A 289 -4.17 21.61 -4.30
C GLY A 289 -5.52 22.33 -4.21
N ASP A 290 -5.56 23.64 -4.44
CA ASP A 290 -6.73 24.53 -4.27
C ASP A 290 -8.05 23.99 -4.89
N LEU A 291 -7.96 23.25 -6.00
CA LEU A 291 -9.13 22.69 -6.69
C LEU A 291 -9.71 21.42 -6.02
N PHE A 292 -8.90 20.68 -5.26
CA PHE A 292 -9.24 19.38 -4.68
C PHE A 292 -9.30 19.37 -3.16
N ASP A 293 -8.75 20.40 -2.51
CA ASP A 293 -8.78 20.58 -1.06
C ASP A 293 -10.22 20.51 -0.50
N THR A 294 -11.13 21.26 -1.13
CA THR A 294 -12.56 21.28 -0.75
C THR A 294 -13.30 19.95 -0.98
N LYS A 295 -12.77 19.09 -1.85
CA LYS A 295 -13.33 17.77 -2.15
C LYS A 295 -12.77 16.67 -1.26
N THR A 296 -11.58 16.86 -0.69
CA THR A 296 -10.82 15.78 -0.04
C THR A 296 -10.49 16.13 1.41
N LEU A 297 -9.54 17.04 1.65
CA LEU A 297 -9.14 17.46 2.99
C LEU A 297 -10.33 17.98 3.80
N ALA A 298 -11.18 18.83 3.22
CA ALA A 298 -12.35 19.35 3.91
C ALA A 298 -13.32 18.24 4.36
N LYS A 299 -13.35 17.10 3.64
CA LYS A 299 -14.18 15.94 4.01
C LYS A 299 -13.56 15.13 5.14
N LEU A 300 -12.24 15.04 5.17
CA LEU A 300 -11.54 14.50 6.32
C LEU A 300 -11.76 15.39 7.56
N ASP A 301 -11.69 16.70 7.41
CA ASP A 301 -11.96 17.65 8.50
C ASP A 301 -13.41 17.57 9.01
N ASP A 302 -14.40 17.54 8.10
CA ASP A 302 -15.82 17.31 8.43
C ASP A 302 -15.95 16.01 9.27
N PHE A 303 -15.28 14.92 8.85
CA PHE A 303 -15.32 13.63 9.55
C PHE A 303 -14.70 13.71 10.94
N VAL A 304 -13.50 14.31 11.05
CA VAL A 304 -12.81 14.48 12.34
C VAL A 304 -13.65 15.32 13.29
N TYR A 305 -14.27 16.41 12.81
CA TYR A 305 -15.18 17.21 13.61
C TYR A 305 -16.37 16.39 14.09
N PHE A 306 -17.03 15.67 13.17
CA PHE A 306 -18.22 14.88 13.50
C PHE A 306 -17.92 13.80 14.55
N VAL A 307 -16.86 13.01 14.36
CA VAL A 307 -16.45 11.96 15.33
C VAL A 307 -16.19 12.55 16.71
N ASN A 308 -15.59 13.73 16.78
CA ASN A 308 -15.25 14.38 18.05
C ASN A 308 -16.46 14.99 18.78
N THR A 309 -17.51 15.37 18.07
CA THR A 309 -18.61 16.19 18.60
C THR A 309 -19.96 15.47 18.62
N THR A 310 -20.11 14.38 17.88
CA THR A 310 -21.38 13.68 17.73
C THR A 310 -21.87 13.08 19.06
N PRO A 311 -23.17 13.18 19.37
CA PRO A 311 -23.78 12.46 20.48
C PRO A 311 -24.12 11.00 20.13
N ASP A 312 -23.95 10.58 18.86
CA ASP A 312 -24.29 9.22 18.43
C ASP A 312 -23.48 8.19 19.23
N PRO A 313 -24.13 7.30 20.01
CA PRO A 313 -23.43 6.37 20.86
C PRO A 313 -22.65 5.32 20.08
N GLY A 314 -23.10 4.94 18.87
CA GLY A 314 -22.40 3.99 18.01
C GLY A 314 -21.06 4.52 17.54
N VAL A 315 -21.00 5.82 17.23
CA VAL A 315 -19.76 6.51 16.83
C VAL A 315 -18.89 6.81 18.04
N ARG A 316 -19.43 7.49 19.06
CA ARG A 316 -18.67 7.98 20.21
C ARG A 316 -18.04 6.86 21.06
N SER A 317 -18.69 5.69 21.13
CA SER A 317 -18.20 4.54 21.89
C SER A 317 -17.36 3.56 21.08
N SER A 318 -17.09 3.85 19.80
CA SER A 318 -16.28 2.97 18.96
C SER A 318 -14.89 2.76 19.56
N ALA A 319 -14.42 1.52 19.54
CA ALA A 319 -13.15 1.13 20.13
C ALA A 319 -11.96 1.69 19.36
N PHE A 320 -12.05 1.69 18.04
CA PHE A 320 -11.06 2.19 17.10
C PHE A 320 -11.70 2.57 15.75
N ILE A 321 -10.91 3.23 14.90
CA ILE A 321 -11.23 3.52 13.50
C ILE A 321 -10.26 2.74 12.61
N THR A 322 -10.72 2.24 11.48
CA THR A 322 -9.88 1.70 10.41
C THR A 322 -9.97 2.64 9.21
N PHE A 323 -8.82 3.09 8.69
CA PHE A 323 -8.75 3.77 7.39
C PHE A 323 -8.19 2.76 6.39
N ASN A 324 -9.04 2.28 5.48
CA ASN A 324 -8.75 1.11 4.67
C ASN A 324 -8.10 1.45 3.32
N GLY A 325 -7.05 2.28 3.34
CA GLY A 325 -6.28 2.67 2.16
C GLY A 325 -6.71 4.00 1.53
N ASP A 326 -5.85 4.47 0.64
CA ASP A 326 -5.98 5.71 -0.12
C ASP A 326 -6.18 6.92 0.80
N LEU A 327 -5.29 7.04 1.77
CA LEU A 327 -5.25 8.18 2.67
C LEU A 327 -4.77 9.44 1.92
N HIS A 328 -3.70 9.29 1.14
CA HIS A 328 -3.15 10.30 0.24
C HIS A 328 -3.88 10.28 -1.09
N ASN A 329 -3.83 11.40 -1.83
CA ASN A 329 -4.16 11.38 -3.25
C ASN A 329 -2.94 11.00 -4.11
N GLY A 330 -1.72 11.15 -3.58
CA GLY A 330 -0.49 10.91 -4.32
C GLY A 330 -0.19 11.97 -5.38
N GLY A 331 -0.80 13.16 -5.25
CA GLY A 331 -0.62 14.28 -6.19
C GLY A 331 -1.94 14.92 -6.58
N SER A 332 -1.95 16.24 -6.82
CA SER A 332 -3.12 16.90 -7.40
C SER A 332 -3.16 16.69 -8.91
N PRO A 333 -4.33 16.46 -9.55
CA PRO A 333 -4.42 16.40 -11.00
C PRO A 333 -3.94 17.66 -11.72
N ALA A 334 -4.03 18.82 -11.08
CA ALA A 334 -3.50 20.07 -11.64
C ALA A 334 -2.00 20.26 -11.35
N GLY A 335 -1.42 19.46 -10.45
CA GLY A 335 -0.04 19.55 -9.98
C GLY A 335 0.93 18.82 -10.89
N PHE A 336 1.25 19.40 -12.05
CA PHE A 336 2.15 18.78 -13.03
C PHE A 336 3.61 19.27 -12.97
N ARG A 337 3.86 20.44 -12.39
CA ARG A 337 5.21 21.04 -12.32
C ARG A 337 6.09 20.35 -11.28
N GLN A 338 7.41 20.43 -11.47
CA GLN A 338 8.41 19.75 -10.65
C GLN A 338 8.25 20.01 -9.15
N ARG A 339 8.06 21.27 -8.76
CA ARG A 339 7.95 21.67 -7.34
C ARG A 339 6.74 21.03 -6.64
N TYR A 340 5.58 20.98 -7.30
CA TYR A 340 4.37 20.37 -6.72
C TYR A 340 4.55 18.87 -6.54
N VAL A 341 4.98 18.19 -7.60
CA VAL A 341 5.16 16.74 -7.61
C VAL A 341 6.20 16.31 -6.57
N ALA A 342 7.33 17.00 -6.51
CA ALA A 342 8.42 16.65 -5.60
C ALA A 342 8.05 16.72 -4.11
N THR A 343 7.14 17.63 -3.70
CA THR A 343 6.76 17.81 -2.29
C THR A 343 5.40 17.24 -1.93
N THR A 344 4.71 16.60 -2.88
CA THR A 344 3.30 16.17 -2.75
C THR A 344 3.07 15.35 -1.49
N TYR A 345 3.78 14.22 -1.32
CA TYR A 345 3.55 13.31 -0.21
C TYR A 345 3.84 13.95 1.15
N ALA A 346 4.91 14.75 1.27
CA ALA A 346 5.21 15.45 2.51
C ALA A 346 4.13 16.51 2.85
N ALA A 347 3.61 17.21 1.83
CA ALA A 347 2.58 18.21 2.00
C ALA A 347 1.21 17.59 2.37
N GLU A 348 0.80 16.53 1.67
CA GLU A 348 -0.40 15.76 1.99
C GLU A 348 -0.27 15.16 3.39
N ALA A 349 0.87 14.54 3.71
CA ALA A 349 1.10 13.94 5.02
C ALA A 349 0.98 14.97 6.17
N LYS A 350 1.46 16.20 5.95
CA LYS A 350 1.32 17.30 6.92
C LYS A 350 -0.13 17.59 7.26
N VAL A 351 -0.99 17.78 6.25
CA VAL A 351 -2.40 18.11 6.49
C VAL A 351 -3.16 16.92 7.07
N ILE A 352 -2.85 15.69 6.61
CA ILE A 352 -3.41 14.45 7.14
C ILE A 352 -3.08 14.29 8.63
N VAL A 353 -1.80 14.41 9.02
CA VAL A 353 -1.40 14.28 10.44
C VAL A 353 -2.08 15.35 11.30
N ASN A 354 -2.21 16.58 10.79
CA ASN A 354 -2.89 17.66 11.50
C ASN A 354 -4.39 17.38 11.73
N ALA A 355 -5.07 16.73 10.78
CA ALA A 355 -6.44 16.28 10.94
C ALA A 355 -6.53 15.06 11.89
N LEU A 356 -5.82 13.98 11.60
CA LEU A 356 -5.94 12.70 12.29
C LEU A 356 -5.49 12.75 13.75
N LYS A 357 -4.48 13.56 14.11
CA LYS A 357 -4.08 13.72 15.51
C LYS A 357 -5.22 14.25 16.39
N ASN A 358 -6.22 14.89 15.79
CA ASN A 358 -7.37 15.44 16.50
C ASN A 358 -8.51 14.44 16.72
N LEU A 359 -8.44 13.20 16.26
CA LEU A 359 -9.45 12.20 16.59
C LEU A 359 -9.42 11.82 18.08
N THR A 360 -10.58 11.57 18.68
CA THR A 360 -10.75 11.09 20.07
C THR A 360 -10.73 9.56 20.19
N ILE A 361 -10.62 8.87 19.06
CA ILE A 361 -10.65 7.41 18.90
C ILE A 361 -9.33 7.01 18.21
N PRO A 362 -8.62 5.94 18.67
CA PRO A 362 -7.40 5.47 18.02
C PRO A 362 -7.69 4.96 16.60
N ILE A 363 -6.68 5.03 15.72
CA ILE A 363 -6.83 4.68 14.31
C ILE A 363 -5.85 3.58 13.89
N PHE A 364 -6.28 2.67 13.03
CA PHE A 364 -5.43 1.73 12.31
C PHE A 364 -5.47 2.07 10.82
N LEU A 365 -4.30 2.16 10.21
CA LEU A 365 -4.16 2.56 8.81
C LEU A 365 -3.75 1.38 7.93
N THR A 366 -4.52 1.15 6.86
CA THR A 366 -4.20 0.22 5.76
C THR A 366 -3.63 1.03 4.60
N VAL A 367 -2.66 0.47 3.88
CA VAL A 367 -2.06 1.12 2.69
C VAL A 367 -2.91 0.84 1.44
N GLY A 368 -3.27 1.90 0.71
CA GLY A 368 -3.84 1.83 -0.64
C GLY A 368 -2.83 2.14 -1.74
N ASN A 369 -3.28 2.16 -2.99
CA ASN A 369 -2.41 2.45 -4.13
C ASN A 369 -1.98 3.93 -4.17
N HIS A 370 -2.87 4.87 -3.86
CA HIS A 370 -2.53 6.29 -3.82
C HIS A 370 -1.58 6.64 -2.67
N ASP A 371 -1.46 5.78 -1.66
CA ASP A 371 -0.46 5.93 -0.60
C ASP A 371 0.95 5.53 -1.05
N GLY A 372 1.06 4.79 -2.16
CA GLY A 372 2.28 4.12 -2.58
C GLY A 372 2.80 4.50 -3.96
N TYR A 373 2.41 5.61 -4.59
CA TYR A 373 3.02 6.02 -5.85
C TYR A 373 4.47 6.48 -5.66
N VAL A 374 5.28 6.33 -6.70
CA VAL A 374 6.71 6.66 -6.68
C VAL A 374 7.11 7.43 -7.93
N ALA A 375 8.08 8.34 -7.83
CA ALA A 375 8.64 9.05 -8.97
C ALA A 375 10.17 8.97 -8.96
N THR A 376 10.75 8.54 -10.08
CA THR A 376 12.21 8.34 -10.26
C THR A 376 12.99 9.62 -10.58
N GLY A 377 12.30 10.71 -10.98
CA GLY A 377 12.94 11.98 -11.36
C GLY A 377 12.95 12.29 -12.85
N HIS A 378 12.40 11.41 -13.69
CA HIS A 378 12.26 11.64 -15.12
C HIS A 378 11.20 12.71 -15.41
N VAL A 379 11.60 13.98 -15.32
CA VAL A 379 10.70 15.12 -15.52
C VAL A 379 10.11 15.09 -16.94
N PRO A 380 8.78 15.10 -17.08
CA PRO A 380 8.11 15.13 -18.38
C PRO A 380 8.52 16.35 -19.21
N GLY A 381 8.67 16.19 -20.53
CA GLY A 381 9.16 17.26 -21.40
C GLY A 381 8.36 18.57 -21.31
N ALA A 382 7.02 18.47 -21.26
CA ALA A 382 6.15 19.64 -21.10
C ALA A 382 6.32 20.35 -19.74
N ALA A 383 6.46 19.59 -18.64
CA ALA A 383 6.73 20.17 -17.32
C ALA A 383 8.10 20.85 -17.30
N ARG A 384 9.11 20.19 -17.87
CA ARG A 384 10.48 20.70 -17.98
C ARG A 384 10.54 22.00 -18.78
N ALA A 385 9.87 22.07 -19.93
CA ALA A 385 9.84 23.28 -20.77
C ALA A 385 9.20 24.47 -20.05
N LEU A 386 8.05 24.24 -19.39
CA LEU A 386 7.37 25.26 -18.61
C LEU A 386 8.21 25.75 -17.43
N ASP A 387 8.79 24.83 -16.66
CA ASP A 387 9.63 25.16 -15.51
C ASP A 387 10.91 25.89 -15.94
N THR A 388 11.55 25.46 -17.03
CA THR A 388 12.74 26.13 -17.59
C THR A 388 12.42 27.56 -18.01
N ALA A 389 11.27 27.81 -18.65
CA ALA A 389 10.82 29.15 -19.00
C ALA A 389 10.59 30.06 -17.77
N LEU A 390 10.32 29.46 -16.61
CA LEU A 390 10.18 30.13 -15.32
C LEU A 390 11.48 30.16 -14.51
N GLY A 391 12.59 29.71 -15.10
CA GLY A 391 13.91 29.65 -14.44
C GLY A 391 14.05 28.54 -13.40
N THR A 392 13.13 27.57 -13.36
CA THR A 392 13.12 26.46 -12.39
C THR A 392 13.69 25.18 -13.00
N SER A 393 14.61 24.52 -12.27
CA SER A 393 15.14 23.19 -12.62
C SER A 393 14.92 22.14 -11.53
N ILE A 394 15.08 20.85 -11.85
CA ILE A 394 14.96 19.79 -10.84
C ILE A 394 16.08 19.89 -9.81
N GLU A 395 17.26 20.34 -10.23
CA GLU A 395 18.40 20.61 -9.37
C GLU A 395 18.07 21.70 -8.35
N GLU A 396 17.41 22.77 -8.78
CA GLU A 396 16.95 23.84 -7.89
C GLU A 396 15.87 23.35 -6.92
N VAL A 397 14.86 22.61 -7.41
CA VAL A 397 13.78 22.06 -6.57
C VAL A 397 14.35 21.13 -5.48
N VAL A 398 15.24 20.20 -5.86
CA VAL A 398 15.95 19.34 -4.90
C VAL A 398 16.94 20.16 -4.07
N GLY A 399 17.52 21.21 -4.63
CA GLY A 399 18.41 22.18 -4.02
C GLY A 399 17.80 22.85 -2.79
N GLU A 400 16.59 23.37 -2.96
CA GLU A 400 15.81 24.09 -1.96
C GLU A 400 15.19 23.19 -0.88
N ALA A 401 14.97 21.92 -1.18
CA ALA A 401 14.41 20.99 -0.23
C ALA A 401 15.29 20.87 1.03
N THR A 402 14.73 21.12 2.20
CA THR A 402 15.47 21.02 3.46
C THR A 402 14.58 20.59 4.63
N PRO A 403 15.00 19.63 5.46
CA PRO A 403 16.15 18.75 5.29
C PRO A 403 15.93 17.72 4.17
N LYS A 404 16.97 17.41 3.38
CA LYS A 404 16.91 16.37 2.33
C LYS A 404 17.00 14.96 2.92
N ALA A 405 16.44 13.99 2.22
CA ALA A 405 16.40 12.60 2.63
C ALA A 405 17.53 11.74 2.05
N TRP A 406 18.64 12.30 1.58
CA TRP A 406 19.68 11.51 0.91
C TRP A 406 20.17 10.30 1.72
N PRO A 407 20.42 9.14 1.08
CA PRO A 407 21.24 8.10 1.68
C PRO A 407 22.64 8.63 2.05
N PRO A 408 23.29 8.06 3.09
CA PRO A 408 24.65 8.44 3.43
C PRO A 408 25.61 8.30 2.24
N GLY A 409 26.39 9.36 1.97
CA GLY A 409 27.35 9.37 0.85
C GLY A 409 26.73 9.51 -0.53
N TYR A 410 25.43 9.83 -0.62
CA TYR A 410 24.72 10.06 -1.87
C TYR A 410 24.33 11.55 -1.98
N GLY A 411 24.44 12.12 -3.18
CA GLY A 411 24.08 13.51 -3.43
C GLY A 411 23.40 13.72 -4.78
N PHE A 412 23.23 14.99 -5.14
CA PHE A 412 22.54 15.35 -6.38
C PHE A 412 23.29 14.85 -7.63
N ALA A 413 24.61 14.86 -7.63
CA ALA A 413 25.41 14.33 -8.75
C ALA A 413 25.13 12.83 -8.98
N ASP A 414 25.02 12.04 -7.91
CA ASP A 414 24.69 10.62 -7.98
C ASP A 414 23.26 10.40 -8.47
N TYR A 415 22.31 11.21 -7.98
CA TYR A 415 20.93 11.20 -8.46
C TYR A 415 20.83 11.54 -9.95
N ALA A 416 21.50 12.60 -10.40
CA ALA A 416 21.55 12.97 -11.81
C ALA A 416 22.17 11.85 -12.66
N ALA A 417 23.20 11.16 -12.15
CA ALA A 417 23.79 10.00 -12.81
C ALA A 417 22.82 8.80 -12.85
N TYR A 418 22.03 8.57 -11.80
CA TYR A 418 20.96 7.57 -11.77
C TYR A 418 19.86 7.87 -12.79
N VAL A 419 19.35 9.11 -12.81
CA VAL A 419 18.32 9.55 -13.76
C VAL A 419 18.84 9.34 -15.18
N LYS A 420 20.06 9.79 -15.48
CA LYS A 420 20.68 9.55 -16.79
C LYS A 420 20.80 8.07 -17.14
N ARG A 421 21.23 7.22 -16.20
CA ARG A 421 21.35 5.77 -16.42
C ARG A 421 20.01 5.08 -16.69
N THR A 422 18.92 5.63 -16.18
CA THR A 422 17.56 5.07 -16.31
C THR A 422 16.71 5.75 -17.38
N GLU A 423 17.31 6.56 -18.28
CA GLU A 423 16.59 7.31 -19.33
C GLU A 423 15.82 6.43 -20.33
N THR A 424 16.18 5.15 -20.44
CA THR A 424 15.48 4.17 -21.28
C THR A 424 14.51 3.27 -20.51
N VAL A 425 14.44 3.43 -19.19
CA VAL A 425 13.58 2.68 -18.27
C VAL A 425 13.00 3.67 -17.25
N LEU A 426 12.05 4.50 -17.68
CA LEU A 426 11.60 5.65 -16.88
C LEU A 426 11.01 5.24 -15.52
N GLY A 427 10.42 4.05 -15.44
CA GLY A 427 9.96 3.45 -14.18
C GLY A 427 11.09 3.11 -13.19
N GLY A 428 12.34 3.06 -13.64
CA GLY A 428 13.51 2.63 -12.87
C GLY A 428 14.00 1.25 -13.32
N LEU A 429 15.03 0.76 -12.63
CA LEU A 429 15.62 -0.56 -12.84
C LEU A 429 14.66 -1.67 -12.39
N HIS A 430 14.65 -2.77 -13.16
CA HIS A 430 13.84 -3.96 -12.90
C HIS A 430 14.48 -4.78 -11.76
N ARG A 431 14.26 -4.35 -10.52
CA ARG A 431 14.79 -4.98 -9.30
C ARG A 431 13.66 -5.56 -8.46
N ASP A 432 14.00 -6.54 -7.62
CA ASP A 432 13.09 -7.17 -6.67
C ASP A 432 13.07 -6.43 -5.33
N ILE A 433 12.79 -5.13 -5.37
CA ILE A 433 12.70 -4.29 -4.17
C ILE A 433 11.33 -3.61 -4.13
N PHE A 434 10.73 -3.64 -2.93
CA PHE A 434 9.54 -2.86 -2.59
C PHE A 434 9.94 -1.51 -1.97
N THR A 435 10.83 -1.54 -0.98
CA THR A 435 11.52 -0.38 -0.39
C THR A 435 12.90 -0.79 0.15
N GLY A 436 13.81 0.16 0.22
CA GLY A 436 15.09 0.05 0.92
C GLY A 436 16.15 -0.79 0.21
N GLN A 437 17.12 -1.27 0.98
CA GLN A 437 18.37 -1.80 0.43
C GLN A 437 18.37 -3.29 0.13
N PHE A 438 17.28 -3.99 0.43
CA PHE A 438 17.27 -5.45 0.47
C PHE A 438 16.14 -6.02 -0.37
N VAL A 439 16.50 -6.97 -1.23
CA VAL A 439 15.54 -7.92 -1.77
C VAL A 439 15.12 -8.85 -0.64
N ARG A 440 13.82 -9.00 -0.44
CA ARG A 440 13.25 -9.82 0.63
C ARG A 440 12.71 -11.13 0.09
N ALA A 441 12.90 -12.21 0.86
CA ALA A 441 12.35 -13.53 0.57
C ALA A 441 11.86 -14.18 1.87
N PRO A 442 10.94 -15.17 1.79
CA PRO A 442 10.61 -16.00 2.94
C PRO A 442 11.87 -16.64 3.53
N GLY A 443 11.98 -16.62 4.85
CA GLY A 443 13.11 -17.20 5.58
C GLY A 443 13.15 -16.74 7.02
N ASP A 444 13.79 -17.53 7.87
CA ASP A 444 13.84 -17.30 9.33
C ASP A 444 15.17 -16.67 9.79
N THR A 445 16.12 -16.45 8.88
CA THR A 445 17.41 -15.80 9.14
C THR A 445 17.66 -14.67 8.13
N PHE A 446 18.60 -13.75 8.45
CA PHE A 446 18.94 -12.66 7.54
C PHE A 446 19.59 -13.17 6.26
N SER A 447 20.49 -14.15 6.34
CA SER A 447 21.14 -14.73 5.16
C SER A 447 20.15 -15.39 4.19
N ALA A 448 19.01 -15.88 4.70
CA ALA A 448 17.95 -16.47 3.90
C ALA A 448 16.96 -15.42 3.36
N GLY A 449 16.54 -14.48 4.21
CA GLY A 449 15.44 -13.56 3.91
C GLY A 449 15.83 -12.15 3.46
N TRP A 450 17.11 -11.78 3.53
CA TRP A 450 17.59 -10.42 3.25
C TRP A 450 18.83 -10.44 2.34
N LYS A 451 18.64 -10.10 1.07
CA LYS A 451 19.73 -9.96 0.12
C LYS A 451 19.99 -8.49 -0.19
N ALA A 452 21.12 -7.99 0.31
CA ALA A 452 21.53 -6.60 0.06
C ALA A 452 21.80 -6.35 -1.43
N LEU A 453 21.31 -5.23 -1.94
CA LEU A 453 21.68 -4.71 -3.25
C LEU A 453 22.70 -3.56 -3.10
N PRO A 454 23.77 -3.52 -3.90
CA PRO A 454 24.71 -2.41 -3.91
C PRO A 454 24.01 -1.09 -4.28
N LEU A 455 24.43 0.03 -3.68
CA LEU A 455 23.82 1.35 -3.92
C LEU A 455 23.75 1.72 -5.42
N ALA A 456 24.76 1.36 -6.20
CA ALA A 456 24.79 1.61 -7.65
C ALA A 456 23.72 0.83 -8.44
N GLU A 457 23.17 -0.24 -7.86
CA GLU A 457 22.15 -1.10 -8.47
C GLU A 457 20.73 -0.80 -7.98
N ARG A 458 20.59 0.07 -6.97
CA ARG A 458 19.30 0.48 -6.39
C ARG A 458 18.60 1.50 -7.27
N ASN A 459 17.28 1.52 -7.15
CA ASN A 459 16.51 2.64 -7.62
C ASN A 459 16.60 3.79 -6.62
N MET A 460 16.59 5.01 -7.14
CA MET A 460 16.68 6.23 -6.35
C MET A 460 15.54 7.13 -6.78
N PHE A 461 14.74 7.59 -5.83
CA PHE A 461 13.46 8.22 -6.13
C PHE A 461 13.42 9.67 -5.69
N LEU A 462 12.82 10.52 -6.50
CA LEU A 462 12.42 11.85 -6.08
C LEU A 462 11.57 11.74 -4.81
N TYR A 463 10.52 10.90 -4.84
CA TYR A 463 9.75 10.47 -3.67
C TYR A 463 9.25 9.04 -3.84
N ASP A 464 8.98 8.36 -2.72
CA ASP A 464 8.24 7.10 -2.64
C ASP A 464 7.18 7.20 -1.53
N GLY A 465 5.90 7.08 -1.90
CA GLY A 465 4.79 7.16 -0.96
C GLY A 465 4.84 6.11 0.15
N LEU A 466 5.31 4.89 -0.12
CA LEU A 466 5.46 3.85 0.91
C LEU A 466 6.54 4.23 1.92
N GLN A 467 7.58 4.93 1.46
CA GLN A 467 8.63 5.42 2.34
C GLN A 467 8.14 6.61 3.18
N GLN A 468 7.38 7.54 2.58
CA GLN A 468 6.70 8.59 3.34
C GLN A 468 5.79 7.96 4.42
N TRP A 469 5.04 6.92 4.06
CA TRP A 469 4.15 6.22 4.97
C TRP A 469 4.88 5.66 6.18
N GLN A 470 5.95 4.91 5.93
CA GLN A 470 6.81 4.32 6.95
C GLN A 470 7.42 5.36 7.89
N LYS A 471 7.74 6.56 7.41
CA LYS A 471 8.34 7.63 8.22
C LYS A 471 7.31 8.52 8.94
N THR A 472 6.02 8.39 8.60
CA THR A 472 4.95 9.22 9.16
C THR A 472 3.96 8.44 10.02
N TYR A 473 3.47 7.29 9.54
CA TYR A 473 2.28 6.62 10.06
C TYR A 473 2.58 5.29 10.76
N GLY A 474 3.50 4.48 10.25
CA GLY A 474 3.83 3.18 10.84
C GLY A 474 4.20 2.10 9.82
N PRO A 475 4.18 0.82 10.24
CA PRO A 475 4.47 -0.30 9.34
C PRO A 475 3.42 -0.43 8.21
N LEU A 476 3.79 -1.14 7.15
CA LEU A 476 2.91 -1.34 5.98
C LEU A 476 1.84 -2.42 6.21
N TYR A 477 2.13 -3.42 7.04
CA TYR A 477 1.22 -4.49 7.41
C TYR A 477 1.55 -4.99 8.82
N PHE A 478 0.52 -5.39 9.57
CA PHE A 478 0.60 -5.77 10.98
C PHE A 478 -0.71 -6.45 11.42
N SER A 479 -0.78 -6.92 12.66
CA SER A 479 -2.01 -7.44 13.25
C SER A 479 -2.23 -6.92 14.66
N TRP A 480 -3.49 -6.92 15.09
CA TRP A 480 -3.88 -6.58 16.47
C TRP A 480 -5.07 -7.42 16.91
N LYS A 481 -5.34 -7.39 18.21
CA LYS A 481 -6.50 -8.02 18.84
C LYS A 481 -7.34 -7.00 19.57
N PHE A 482 -8.65 -7.23 19.57
CA PHE A 482 -9.57 -6.52 20.44
C PHE A 482 -10.76 -7.43 20.78
N GLY A 483 -11.03 -7.60 22.08
CA GLY A 483 -12.01 -8.58 22.54
C GLY A 483 -11.62 -10.01 22.11
N LYS A 484 -12.45 -10.65 21.28
CA LYS A 484 -12.24 -12.01 20.76
C LYS A 484 -11.89 -12.05 19.27
N ASN A 485 -11.67 -10.89 18.66
CA ASN A 485 -11.35 -10.79 17.25
C ASN A 485 -9.86 -10.49 17.06
N ARG A 486 -9.28 -11.12 16.04
CA ARG A 486 -7.97 -10.79 15.49
C ARG A 486 -8.18 -10.02 14.19
N TYR A 487 -7.50 -8.91 14.05
CA TYR A 487 -7.47 -8.10 12.86
C TYR A 487 -6.14 -8.32 12.15
N ILE A 488 -6.19 -8.71 10.88
CA ILE A 488 -5.01 -8.85 10.02
C ILE A 488 -5.08 -7.74 8.97
N ASN A 489 -4.15 -6.80 9.04
CA ASN A 489 -4.09 -5.66 8.11
C ASN A 489 -3.00 -5.90 7.06
N LEU A 490 -3.42 -5.98 5.80
CA LEU A 490 -2.57 -6.30 4.67
C LEU A 490 -2.09 -5.03 3.94
N HIS A 491 -0.86 -5.08 3.45
CA HIS A 491 -0.40 -4.19 2.39
C HIS A 491 -0.74 -4.83 1.05
N SER A 492 -1.92 -4.50 0.51
CA SER A 492 -2.39 -5.06 -0.75
C SER A 492 -1.78 -4.41 -2.01
N TYR A 493 -1.03 -3.31 -1.88
CA TYR A 493 -0.34 -2.63 -2.98
C TYR A 493 1.17 -2.96 -2.99
N GLU A 494 1.51 -4.21 -2.69
CA GLU A 494 2.90 -4.67 -2.60
C GLU A 494 3.46 -4.97 -4.00
N MET A 495 3.53 -3.93 -4.83
CA MET A 495 4.17 -3.93 -6.13
C MET A 495 5.60 -3.41 -6.05
N ARG A 496 6.47 -3.92 -6.92
CA ARG A 496 7.86 -3.46 -7.03
C ARG A 496 7.91 -1.99 -7.41
N GLN A 497 8.97 -1.32 -6.99
CA GLN A 497 9.09 0.12 -7.18
C GLN A 497 8.90 0.57 -8.63
N HIS A 498 9.51 -0.12 -9.60
CA HIS A 498 9.37 0.24 -11.01
C HIS A 498 7.93 0.10 -11.55
N ARG A 499 7.12 -0.78 -10.95
CA ARG A 499 5.71 -0.97 -11.28
C ARG A 499 4.80 0.09 -10.65
N ARG A 500 5.21 0.70 -9.55
CA ARG A 500 4.48 1.81 -8.89
C ARG A 500 4.79 3.17 -9.52
N SER A 501 5.76 3.24 -10.42
CA SER A 501 6.33 4.49 -10.92
C SER A 501 5.38 5.33 -11.77
N GLY A 502 5.48 6.64 -11.57
CA GLY A 502 4.74 7.66 -12.31
C GLY A 502 5.30 9.06 -12.07
N TRP A 503 4.48 10.07 -12.35
CA TRP A 503 4.78 11.48 -12.04
C TRP A 503 3.57 12.14 -11.38
N GLY A 504 3.67 12.46 -10.09
CA GLY A 504 2.49 12.80 -9.29
C GLY A 504 1.54 11.61 -9.22
N MET A 505 0.25 11.86 -9.42
CA MET A 505 -0.77 10.81 -9.44
C MET A 505 -0.85 10.03 -10.75
N TYR A 506 -0.06 10.42 -11.75
CA TYR A 506 -0.04 9.81 -13.08
C TYR A 506 0.87 8.58 -13.09
N THR A 507 0.43 7.52 -12.43
CA THR A 507 1.03 6.17 -12.48
C THR A 507 0.31 5.32 -13.53
N VAL A 508 0.82 4.10 -13.77
CA VAL A 508 0.27 3.16 -14.76
C VAL A 508 -0.31 1.90 -14.14
N ASN A 509 0.07 1.59 -12.89
CA ASN A 509 -0.48 0.47 -12.14
C ASN A 509 -1.14 0.94 -10.84
N TYR A 510 -2.43 0.64 -10.73
CA TYR A 510 -3.30 1.00 -9.62
C TYR A 510 -3.67 -0.22 -8.78
N GLY A 511 -3.55 -1.43 -9.30
CA GLY A 511 -4.05 -2.62 -8.61
C GLY A 511 -3.13 -3.30 -7.62
N GLY A 512 -3.74 -4.24 -6.90
CA GLY A 512 -3.08 -4.96 -5.84
C GLY A 512 -2.13 -6.06 -6.30
N ALA A 513 -1.14 -6.34 -5.45
CA ALA A 513 -0.23 -7.49 -5.53
C ALA A 513 0.30 -7.81 -4.13
N LEU A 514 0.75 -9.05 -3.92
CA LEU A 514 1.37 -9.51 -2.67
C LEU A 514 2.69 -10.24 -2.92
N SER A 515 3.70 -9.95 -2.10
CA SER A 515 4.98 -10.64 -2.10
C SER A 515 4.88 -12.02 -1.44
N ASP A 516 5.88 -12.89 -1.62
CA ASP A 516 5.94 -14.16 -0.90
C ASP A 516 6.22 -13.96 0.59
N VAL A 517 6.88 -12.85 0.94
CA VAL A 517 7.23 -12.50 2.32
C VAL A 517 5.96 -12.22 3.13
N GLN A 518 5.05 -11.42 2.58
CA GLN A 518 3.79 -11.13 3.26
C GLN A 518 2.88 -12.35 3.28
N VAL A 519 2.87 -13.18 2.23
CA VAL A 519 2.11 -14.43 2.20
C VAL A 519 2.58 -15.42 3.28
N ASP A 520 3.89 -15.59 3.44
CA ASP A 520 4.46 -16.37 4.54
C ASP A 520 4.12 -15.79 5.92
N TRP A 521 4.12 -14.46 6.06
CA TRP A 521 3.67 -13.80 7.29
C TRP A 521 2.19 -14.07 7.58
N ILE A 522 1.31 -14.04 6.57
CA ILE A 522 -0.11 -14.38 6.71
C ILE A 522 -0.27 -15.81 7.24
N ASP A 523 0.49 -16.78 6.74
CA ASP A 523 0.41 -18.17 7.23
C ASP A 523 0.72 -18.29 8.73
N ARG A 524 1.65 -17.47 9.22
CA ARG A 524 2.01 -17.40 10.65
C ARG A 524 0.91 -16.74 11.47
N GLU A 525 0.33 -15.65 11.00
CA GLU A 525 -0.81 -15.00 11.66
C GLU A 525 -2.04 -15.91 11.74
N LEU A 526 -2.32 -16.64 10.67
CA LEU A 526 -3.42 -17.61 10.62
C LEU A 526 -3.18 -18.83 11.49
N THR A 527 -1.93 -19.26 11.65
CA THR A 527 -1.56 -20.30 12.61
C THR A 527 -1.84 -19.83 14.04
N ARG A 528 -1.40 -18.62 14.40
CA ARG A 528 -1.64 -18.02 15.73
C ARG A 528 -3.13 -17.82 16.01
N ALA A 529 -3.91 -17.41 15.01
CA ALA A 529 -5.38 -17.33 15.11
C ALA A 529 -6.03 -18.70 15.34
N GLY A 530 -5.46 -19.75 14.75
CA GLY A 530 -5.87 -21.12 15.00
C GLY A 530 -5.64 -21.54 16.45
N ASP A 531 -4.49 -21.19 17.02
CA ASP A 531 -4.10 -21.56 18.39
C ASP A 531 -4.93 -20.85 19.47
N ASP A 532 -5.19 -19.55 19.31
CA ASP A 532 -5.99 -18.78 20.27
C ASP A 532 -7.50 -18.85 19.99
N GLY A 533 -7.89 -19.42 18.85
CA GLY A 533 -9.27 -19.54 18.41
C GLY A 533 -9.93 -18.20 18.11
N GLY A 534 -9.21 -17.15 17.76
CA GLY A 534 -9.79 -15.85 17.41
C GLY A 534 -10.61 -15.88 16.11
N ASP A 535 -11.70 -15.12 16.06
CA ASP A 535 -12.39 -14.80 14.80
C ASP A 535 -11.55 -13.76 14.03
N VAL A 536 -11.21 -14.05 12.77
CA VAL A 536 -10.32 -13.21 11.97
C VAL A 536 -11.13 -12.28 11.06
N VAL A 537 -10.86 -10.99 11.21
CA VAL A 537 -11.22 -9.91 10.28
C VAL A 537 -9.97 -9.53 9.50
N MET A 538 -10.01 -9.70 8.19
CA MET A 538 -8.90 -9.33 7.30
C MET A 538 -9.22 -8.03 6.57
N LEU A 539 -8.28 -7.08 6.60
CA LEU A 539 -8.37 -5.78 5.95
C LEU A 539 -7.35 -5.70 4.84
N ALA A 540 -7.79 -5.22 3.69
CA ALA A 540 -6.96 -4.90 2.55
C ALA A 540 -7.60 -3.74 1.79
N HIS A 541 -6.83 -3.00 1.02
CA HIS A 541 -7.40 -2.00 0.13
C HIS A 541 -8.06 -2.69 -1.08
N HIS A 542 -7.33 -3.56 -1.78
CA HIS A 542 -7.77 -4.22 -3.01
C HIS A 542 -8.46 -5.58 -2.80
N ASP A 543 -9.44 -5.93 -3.65
CA ASP A 543 -10.06 -7.26 -3.65
C ASP A 543 -9.28 -8.25 -4.55
N PRO A 544 -8.68 -9.32 -4.01
CA PRO A 544 -7.89 -10.28 -4.79
C PRO A 544 -8.70 -11.10 -5.79
N ARG A 545 -10.04 -11.11 -5.68
CA ARG A 545 -10.88 -11.80 -6.68
C ARG A 545 -10.85 -11.08 -8.03
N GLY A 546 -10.47 -9.80 -8.03
CA GLY A 546 -10.70 -8.91 -9.16
C GLY A 546 -12.19 -8.81 -9.49
N GLY A 547 -12.54 -8.02 -10.50
CA GLY A 547 -13.93 -7.93 -10.92
C GLY A 547 -14.23 -6.69 -11.74
N HIS A 548 -15.45 -6.66 -12.28
CA HIS A 548 -16.02 -5.51 -12.97
C HIS A 548 -17.55 -5.59 -12.89
N ASN A 549 -18.24 -4.47 -12.73
CA ASN A 549 -19.71 -4.41 -12.59
C ASN A 549 -20.26 -5.27 -11.46
N GLY A 550 -19.55 -5.38 -10.33
CA GLY A 550 -19.97 -6.21 -9.20
C GLY A 550 -19.99 -7.72 -9.49
N GLU A 551 -19.26 -8.17 -10.51
CA GLU A 551 -19.00 -9.58 -10.82
C GLU A 551 -17.50 -9.88 -10.77
N ASP A 552 -17.16 -10.95 -10.05
CA ASP A 552 -15.79 -11.40 -9.87
C ASP A 552 -15.42 -12.39 -10.98
N PHE A 553 -14.72 -11.93 -12.02
CA PHE A 553 -14.37 -12.78 -13.17
C PHE A 553 -13.03 -13.51 -13.01
N GLY A 554 -12.18 -13.11 -12.06
CA GLY A 554 -10.80 -13.57 -11.96
C GLY A 554 -9.88 -13.10 -13.10
N TYR A 555 -10.39 -12.31 -14.06
CA TYR A 555 -9.56 -11.67 -15.08
C TYR A 555 -8.81 -10.50 -14.46
N LEU A 556 -7.48 -10.58 -14.50
CA LEU A 556 -6.58 -9.56 -13.98
C LEU A 556 -5.90 -8.86 -15.15
N PHE A 557 -5.43 -7.63 -14.94
CA PHE A 557 -4.70 -6.87 -15.96
C PHE A 557 -3.20 -7.01 -15.82
N GLU A 558 -2.49 -7.00 -16.95
CA GLU A 558 -1.02 -7.05 -16.96
C GLU A 558 -0.42 -5.78 -16.35
N GLN A 559 0.61 -5.98 -15.54
CA GLN A 559 1.39 -4.87 -14.98
C GLN A 559 2.14 -4.16 -16.09
N LEU A 560 1.95 -2.84 -16.17
CA LEU A 560 2.55 -2.00 -17.19
C LEU A 560 3.92 -1.50 -16.76
N GLU A 561 4.75 -1.20 -17.75
CA GLU A 561 5.92 -0.35 -17.56
C GLU A 561 5.52 1.11 -17.75
N TYR A 562 6.08 1.98 -16.92
CA TYR A 562 5.92 3.42 -17.06
C TYR A 562 6.80 3.95 -18.19
N GLN A 563 6.17 4.45 -19.26
CA GLN A 563 6.83 4.95 -20.47
C GLN A 563 6.76 6.47 -20.62
N SER A 564 5.72 7.13 -20.10
CA SER A 564 5.62 8.59 -20.06
C SER A 564 4.43 9.04 -19.21
N VAL A 565 4.36 10.31 -18.82
CA VAL A 565 3.13 10.85 -18.21
C VAL A 565 1.95 10.79 -19.18
N GLN A 566 2.18 10.95 -20.48
CA GLN A 566 1.08 10.95 -21.45
C GLN A 566 0.33 9.62 -21.46
N GLN A 567 1.04 8.50 -21.29
CA GLN A 567 0.44 7.18 -21.12
C GLN A 567 -0.70 7.20 -20.10
N SER A 568 -0.51 7.85 -18.95
CA SER A 568 -1.49 7.96 -17.86
C SER A 568 -2.39 9.21 -17.92
N ALA A 569 -1.89 10.34 -18.44
CA ALA A 569 -2.60 11.62 -18.46
C ALA A 569 -3.67 11.68 -19.56
N ILE A 570 -3.46 10.99 -20.70
CA ILE A 570 -4.49 10.83 -21.74
C ILE A 570 -5.74 10.20 -21.13
N ASN A 571 -5.61 9.21 -20.26
CA ASN A 571 -6.77 8.61 -19.58
C ASN A 571 -7.51 9.61 -18.70
N TYR A 572 -6.80 10.45 -17.92
CA TYR A 572 -7.44 11.50 -17.10
C TYR A 572 -8.17 12.55 -17.96
N ILE A 573 -7.59 12.95 -19.10
CA ILE A 573 -8.19 13.96 -20.00
C ILE A 573 -9.37 13.35 -20.78
N VAL A 574 -9.24 12.12 -21.28
CA VAL A 574 -10.29 11.42 -22.04
C VAL A 574 -11.44 11.01 -21.11
N SER A 575 -11.16 10.56 -19.89
CA SER A 575 -12.20 10.25 -18.88
C SER A 575 -12.98 11.49 -18.45
N SER A 576 -12.35 12.65 -18.42
CA SER A 576 -12.99 13.93 -18.03
C SER A 576 -13.66 14.68 -19.19
N ALA A 577 -13.30 14.43 -20.46
CA ALA A 577 -13.86 15.14 -21.62
C ALA A 577 -14.80 14.31 -22.50
N VAL A 578 -14.51 13.03 -22.73
CA VAL A 578 -15.24 12.17 -23.69
C VAL A 578 -16.24 11.26 -22.97
N ASN A 579 -15.81 10.66 -21.87
CA ASN A 579 -16.65 9.75 -21.07
C ASN A 579 -17.87 10.41 -20.40
N PRO A 580 -17.84 11.67 -19.93
CA PRO A 580 -19.02 12.28 -19.34
C PRO A 580 -20.08 12.63 -20.38
N VAL A 581 -19.78 12.64 -21.69
CA VAL A 581 -20.76 12.99 -22.73
C VAL A 581 -21.51 11.75 -23.22
N VAL A 582 -20.82 10.61 -23.36
CA VAL A 582 -21.43 9.32 -23.73
C VAL A 582 -22.25 8.74 -22.57
N CYS A 583 -21.77 8.90 -21.33
CA CYS A 583 -22.44 8.42 -20.11
C CYS A 583 -23.52 9.37 -19.55
N LYS A 584 -23.77 10.50 -20.21
CA LYS A 584 -24.92 11.41 -19.94
C LYS A 584 -26.09 11.21 -20.90
N LEU A 585 -26.01 10.25 -21.81
CA LEU A 585 -27.14 9.88 -22.65
C LEU A 585 -28.24 9.25 -21.79
N PRO A 586 -29.52 9.60 -22.03
CA PRO A 586 -30.62 9.06 -21.23
C PRO A 586 -30.70 7.54 -21.37
N TRP A 587 -31.14 6.85 -20.31
CA TRP A 587 -31.13 5.39 -20.13
C TRP A 587 -31.76 4.53 -21.24
N TRP A 588 -32.49 5.12 -22.17
CA TRP A 588 -33.07 4.45 -23.34
C TRP A 588 -32.20 4.56 -24.61
N ALA A 589 -31.18 5.42 -24.60
CA ALA A 589 -30.26 5.69 -25.72
C ALA A 589 -28.92 4.93 -25.60
N ILE A 590 -28.73 4.19 -24.51
CA ILE A 590 -27.56 3.37 -24.21
C ILE A 590 -28.05 2.02 -23.67
N SER A 591 -27.52 0.92 -24.20
CA SER A 591 -27.85 -0.43 -23.72
C SER A 591 -27.43 -0.62 -22.25
N ASN A 592 -28.01 -1.58 -21.53
CA ASN A 592 -27.60 -1.90 -20.15
C ASN A 592 -26.09 -2.15 -20.07
N ASN A 593 -25.50 -2.85 -21.05
CA ASN A 593 -24.05 -3.08 -21.13
C ASN A 593 -23.24 -1.78 -21.34
N GLN A 594 -23.81 -0.73 -21.95
CA GLN A 594 -23.14 0.56 -22.16
C GLN A 594 -23.30 1.50 -20.96
N GLN A 595 -24.43 1.44 -20.25
CA GLN A 595 -24.59 2.07 -18.94
C GLN A 595 -23.64 1.45 -17.91
N GLU A 596 -23.40 0.14 -18.02
CA GLU A 596 -22.46 -0.59 -17.19
C GLU A 596 -20.99 -0.39 -17.63
N ALA A 597 -20.70 -0.27 -18.92
CA ALA A 597 -19.34 0.08 -19.40
C ALA A 597 -18.92 1.52 -19.00
N CYS A 598 -19.89 2.41 -18.78
CA CYS A 598 -19.69 3.73 -18.21
C CYS A 598 -19.26 3.71 -16.73
N LEU A 599 -19.35 2.56 -16.06
CA LEU A 599 -18.83 2.30 -14.72
C LEU A 599 -17.39 1.76 -14.85
N HIS A 600 -16.42 2.60 -15.20
CA HIS A 600 -15.02 2.20 -15.07
C HIS A 600 -14.60 2.22 -13.61
N ASP A 601 -15.03 1.21 -12.88
CA ASP A 601 -14.66 0.89 -11.51
C ASP A 601 -13.82 -0.39 -11.54
N GLY A 602 -12.50 -0.32 -11.30
CA GLY A 602 -11.73 -1.54 -11.04
C GLY A 602 -11.11 -2.25 -12.25
N LEU A 603 -10.68 -1.54 -13.31
CA LEU A 603 -9.79 -2.15 -14.32
C LEU A 603 -8.41 -2.55 -13.74
N GLN A 604 -8.15 -2.36 -12.45
CA GLN A 604 -6.98 -2.91 -11.77
C GLN A 604 -7.30 -3.14 -10.30
N GLU A 605 -8.29 -3.96 -9.92
CA GLU A 605 -8.42 -4.37 -8.51
C GLU A 605 -7.19 -5.18 -8.08
N TRP A 606 -6.80 -6.14 -8.91
CA TRP A 606 -5.60 -6.94 -8.69
C TRP A 606 -4.85 -7.14 -9.99
N MET A 607 -3.53 -7.20 -9.90
CA MET A 607 -2.66 -7.30 -11.05
C MET A 607 -2.33 -8.75 -11.40
N ARG A 608 -2.14 -9.02 -12.69
CA ARG A 608 -1.59 -10.31 -13.15
C ARG A 608 -0.25 -10.60 -12.47
N PRO A 609 0.14 -11.89 -12.44
CA PRO A 609 1.52 -12.25 -12.17
C PRO A 609 2.47 -11.40 -13.02
N ASP A 610 3.50 -10.88 -12.37
CA ASP A 610 4.60 -10.24 -13.05
C ASP A 610 5.73 -11.26 -13.12
N PRO A 611 6.18 -11.69 -14.32
CA PRO A 611 7.31 -12.61 -14.45
C PRO A 611 8.56 -12.10 -13.73
N GLU A 612 8.67 -10.77 -13.56
CA GLU A 612 9.72 -10.17 -12.75
C GLU A 612 9.67 -10.66 -11.31
N PHE A 613 8.49 -10.86 -10.70
CA PHE A 613 8.33 -11.40 -9.35
C PHE A 613 8.85 -12.84 -9.21
N ASP A 614 8.73 -13.63 -10.28
CA ASP A 614 8.90 -15.07 -10.18
C ASP A 614 10.33 -15.54 -10.42
N CYS A 615 11.23 -14.66 -10.86
CA CYS A 615 12.60 -15.06 -11.12
C CYS A 615 13.57 -14.77 -9.97
N LYS A 616 14.39 -15.79 -9.68
CA LYS A 616 15.50 -15.71 -8.74
C LYS A 616 16.55 -14.73 -9.26
N PRO A 617 17.43 -14.20 -8.39
CA PRO A 617 18.52 -13.35 -8.87
C PRO A 617 19.43 -13.98 -9.93
N SER A 618 19.62 -15.31 -9.92
CA SER A 618 20.39 -16.04 -10.94
C SER A 618 19.67 -16.20 -12.28
N GLU A 619 18.37 -15.92 -12.30
CA GLU A 619 17.47 -16.05 -13.44
C GLU A 619 17.28 -14.69 -14.16
N ARG A 620 18.11 -13.70 -13.80
CA ARG A 620 18.09 -12.34 -14.34
C ARG A 620 19.24 -12.11 -15.32
N GLY A 621 18.98 -11.34 -16.37
CA GLY A 621 19.97 -10.80 -17.28
C GLY A 621 20.83 -9.71 -16.62
N THR A 622 21.83 -9.22 -17.36
CA THR A 622 22.68 -8.11 -16.92
C THR A 622 21.93 -6.78 -16.78
N ASP A 623 20.78 -6.66 -17.45
CA ASP A 623 19.84 -5.54 -17.34
C ASP A 623 18.90 -5.65 -16.13
N GLY A 624 18.99 -6.74 -15.36
CA GLY A 624 18.16 -7.02 -14.20
C GLY A 624 16.81 -7.66 -14.52
N LYS A 625 16.42 -7.75 -15.79
CA LYS A 625 15.16 -8.37 -16.21
C LYS A 625 15.23 -9.88 -16.06
N CYS A 626 14.09 -10.53 -15.86
CA CYS A 626 14.06 -11.98 -15.93
C CYS A 626 14.32 -12.47 -17.34
N LEU A 627 15.04 -13.59 -17.46
CA LEU A 627 15.33 -14.20 -18.74
C LEU A 627 14.02 -14.69 -19.40
N ALA A 628 13.65 -14.10 -20.54
CA ALA A 628 12.35 -14.32 -21.19
C ALA A 628 12.09 -15.79 -21.59
N ASN A 629 13.14 -16.58 -21.82
CA ASN A 629 13.03 -18.00 -22.14
C ASN A 629 12.56 -18.87 -20.95
N LEU A 630 12.54 -18.33 -19.73
CA LEU A 630 12.03 -19.03 -18.55
C LEU A 630 10.51 -19.18 -18.57
N PHE A 631 9.80 -18.26 -19.21
CA PHE A 631 8.33 -18.20 -19.20
C PHE A 631 7.71 -18.52 -20.56
N THR A 632 8.52 -18.98 -21.52
CA THR A 632 8.07 -19.31 -22.87
C THR A 632 8.42 -20.76 -23.24
N GLY A 633 7.52 -21.42 -23.99
CA GLY A 633 7.70 -22.79 -24.48
C GLY A 633 7.20 -23.92 -23.56
N PRO A 634 7.41 -25.19 -23.94
CA PRO A 634 6.83 -26.36 -23.25
C PRO A 634 7.36 -26.59 -21.83
N SER A 635 8.52 -26.02 -21.50
CA SER A 635 9.19 -26.12 -20.20
C SER A 635 9.14 -24.78 -19.43
N ALA A 636 8.21 -23.89 -19.79
CA ALA A 636 8.02 -22.63 -19.11
C ALA A 636 7.73 -22.84 -17.62
N LYS A 637 8.41 -22.05 -16.79
CA LYS A 637 8.15 -21.94 -15.36
C LYS A 637 6.72 -21.38 -15.16
N PRO A 638 5.94 -21.95 -14.23
CA PRO A 638 4.63 -21.39 -13.91
C PRO A 638 4.78 -20.01 -13.29
N LEU A 639 3.94 -19.06 -13.68
CA LEU A 639 3.84 -17.77 -13.00
C LEU A 639 3.11 -17.90 -11.66
N ARG A 640 3.47 -17.05 -10.70
CA ARG A 640 2.82 -16.98 -9.39
C ARG A 640 1.67 -15.98 -9.40
N PHE A 641 0.49 -16.51 -9.12
CA PHE A 641 -0.72 -15.73 -8.93
C PHE A 641 -0.87 -15.34 -7.46
N SER A 642 -0.44 -14.12 -7.12
CA SER A 642 -0.50 -13.61 -5.74
C SER A 642 -1.93 -13.54 -5.20
N ASN A 643 -2.91 -13.24 -6.06
CA ASN A 643 -4.32 -13.30 -5.67
C ASN A 643 -4.79 -14.72 -5.34
N LEU A 644 -4.48 -15.70 -6.19
CA LEU A 644 -4.88 -17.09 -5.97
C LEU A 644 -4.21 -17.64 -4.70
N SER A 645 -2.97 -17.24 -4.42
CA SER A 645 -2.26 -17.56 -3.20
C SER A 645 -2.98 -17.04 -1.94
N LEU A 646 -3.47 -15.79 -1.96
CA LEU A 646 -4.24 -15.23 -0.86
C LEU A 646 -5.62 -15.90 -0.73
N LEU A 647 -6.32 -16.08 -1.84
CA LEU A 647 -7.67 -16.67 -1.85
C LEU A 647 -7.68 -18.12 -1.40
N GLU A 648 -6.63 -18.88 -1.70
CA GLU A 648 -6.49 -20.24 -1.18
C GLU A 648 -6.45 -20.27 0.36
N ARG A 649 -5.74 -19.32 0.98
CA ARG A 649 -5.66 -19.19 2.45
C ARG A 649 -7.00 -18.79 3.05
N ILE A 650 -7.69 -17.85 2.40
CA ILE A 650 -9.05 -17.43 2.77
C ILE A 650 -10.02 -18.61 2.70
N ALA A 651 -9.95 -19.39 1.61
CA ALA A 651 -10.81 -20.54 1.37
C ALA A 651 -10.60 -21.66 2.41
N LYS A 652 -9.33 -22.00 2.68
CA LYS A 652 -8.94 -23.09 3.60
C LYS A 652 -9.10 -22.75 5.08
N ASN A 653 -8.96 -21.49 5.49
CA ASN A 653 -8.83 -21.15 6.90
C ASN A 653 -10.18 -20.81 7.56
N PRO A 654 -10.70 -21.64 8.48
CA PRO A 654 -12.02 -21.43 9.09
C PRO A 654 -12.11 -20.25 10.07
N GLN A 655 -10.99 -19.63 10.45
CA GLN A 655 -10.98 -18.44 11.30
C GLN A 655 -11.24 -17.15 10.51
N ILE A 656 -10.84 -17.09 9.24
CA ILE A 656 -11.11 -15.91 8.38
C ILE A 656 -12.60 -15.90 8.07
N ARG A 657 -13.36 -15.03 8.74
CA ARG A 657 -14.82 -14.99 8.61
C ARG A 657 -15.32 -13.66 8.06
N THR A 658 -14.48 -12.62 8.04
CA THR A 658 -14.84 -11.32 7.47
C THR A 658 -13.66 -10.73 6.68
N LEU A 659 -13.93 -10.29 5.45
CA LEU A 659 -13.02 -9.48 4.64
C LEU A 659 -13.58 -8.06 4.52
N ILE A 660 -12.71 -7.05 4.59
CA ILE A 660 -13.05 -5.64 4.39
C ILE A 660 -12.11 -5.04 3.35
N PHE A 661 -12.68 -4.53 2.26
CA PHE A 661 -11.99 -3.92 1.12
C PHE A 661 -12.33 -2.43 0.97
N GLY A 662 -11.37 -1.65 0.45
CA GLY A 662 -11.42 -0.19 0.33
C GLY A 662 -11.50 0.33 -1.12
N HIS A 663 -10.69 -0.23 -2.03
CA HIS A 663 -10.47 0.22 -3.42
C HIS A 663 -11.68 0.08 -4.36
N THR A 664 -12.85 -0.23 -3.82
CA THR A 664 -13.92 -0.82 -4.61
C THR A 664 -14.86 0.21 -5.18
N HIS A 665 -14.69 1.50 -4.89
CA HIS A 665 -15.55 2.62 -5.36
C HIS A 665 -17.09 2.43 -5.25
N TYR A 666 -17.57 1.42 -4.53
CA TYR A 666 -18.97 1.17 -4.22
C TYR A 666 -19.12 0.41 -2.91
N HIS A 667 -20.28 0.56 -2.28
CA HIS A 667 -20.70 -0.30 -1.19
C HIS A 667 -21.28 -1.61 -1.70
N SER A 668 -20.72 -2.73 -1.23
CA SER A 668 -21.37 -4.03 -1.36
C SER A 668 -21.13 -4.93 -0.15
N TYR A 669 -22.02 -5.91 -0.07
CA TYR A 669 -22.01 -6.97 0.90
C TYR A 669 -22.19 -8.29 0.18
N GLU A 670 -21.35 -9.26 0.50
CA GLU A 670 -21.54 -10.64 0.09
C GLU A 670 -21.48 -11.53 1.31
N MET A 671 -22.26 -12.60 1.26
CA MET A 671 -22.22 -13.69 2.22
C MET A 671 -22.03 -14.98 1.45
N TRP A 672 -20.90 -15.62 1.68
CA TRP A 672 -20.55 -16.89 1.10
C TRP A 672 -20.70 -17.99 2.13
N GLN A 673 -21.07 -19.19 1.68
CA GLN A 673 -21.34 -20.35 2.54
C GLN A 673 -20.36 -21.49 2.25
N ALA A 674 -20.32 -22.47 3.15
CA ALA A 674 -19.58 -23.72 2.97
C ALA A 674 -19.84 -24.32 1.58
N GLY A 675 -18.77 -24.71 0.88
CA GLY A 675 -18.90 -25.31 -0.45
C GLY A 675 -19.02 -24.32 -1.62
N ASP A 676 -19.15 -23.02 -1.35
CA ASP A 676 -19.10 -22.02 -2.42
C ASP A 676 -17.66 -21.83 -2.96
N GLU A 677 -17.52 -21.60 -4.27
CA GLU A 677 -16.25 -21.22 -4.88
C GLU A 677 -16.05 -19.70 -4.84
N LEU A 678 -14.91 -19.23 -4.31
CA LEU A 678 -14.56 -17.80 -4.24
C LEU A 678 -14.14 -17.21 -5.60
N LEU A 679 -13.65 -18.06 -6.51
CA LEU A 679 -13.29 -17.73 -7.88
C LEU A 679 -13.51 -18.96 -8.76
N PRO A 680 -13.79 -18.81 -10.06
CA PRO A 680 -13.98 -19.96 -10.96
C PRO A 680 -12.66 -20.66 -11.30
N LYS A 681 -12.73 -21.96 -11.62
CA LYS A 681 -11.56 -22.80 -11.99
C LYS A 681 -10.94 -22.36 -13.32
N GLN A 682 -11.79 -21.88 -14.20
CA GLN A 682 -11.46 -21.40 -15.52
C GLN A 682 -12.13 -20.05 -15.67
N LEU A 683 -11.44 -19.09 -16.30
CA LEU A 683 -12.08 -17.85 -16.66
C LEU A 683 -13.23 -18.17 -17.64
N PRO A 684 -14.41 -17.54 -17.50
CA PRO A 684 -15.54 -17.76 -18.40
C PRO A 684 -15.29 -17.05 -19.75
N ILE A 685 -14.24 -17.46 -20.46
CA ILE A 685 -13.79 -16.83 -21.69
C ILE A 685 -14.18 -17.67 -22.93
N ASP A 686 -15.31 -17.33 -23.52
CA ASP A 686 -15.65 -17.73 -24.89
C ASP A 686 -15.03 -16.76 -25.91
N ASP A 687 -15.25 -17.01 -27.22
CA ASP A 687 -14.70 -16.15 -28.27
C ASP A 687 -15.19 -14.69 -28.15
N LEU A 688 -16.43 -14.50 -27.70
CA LEU A 688 -17.00 -13.17 -27.47
C LEU A 688 -16.31 -12.45 -26.31
N SER A 689 -16.07 -13.15 -25.20
CA SER A 689 -15.40 -12.61 -24.02
C SER A 689 -13.93 -12.31 -24.29
N VAL A 690 -13.25 -13.15 -25.08
CA VAL A 690 -11.89 -12.88 -25.54
C VAL A 690 -11.83 -11.61 -26.38
N GLN A 691 -12.76 -11.43 -27.32
CA GLN A 691 -12.87 -10.20 -28.09
C GLN A 691 -13.15 -9.00 -27.18
N LYS A 692 -14.05 -9.13 -26.19
CA LYS A 692 -14.36 -8.08 -25.21
C LYS A 692 -13.12 -7.66 -24.42
N PHE A 693 -12.37 -8.61 -23.85
CA PHE A 693 -11.16 -8.30 -23.09
C PHE A 693 -10.05 -7.70 -23.96
N ALA A 694 -9.86 -8.22 -25.18
CA ALA A 694 -8.92 -7.62 -26.13
C ALA A 694 -9.34 -6.19 -26.51
N THR A 695 -10.63 -5.94 -26.72
CA THR A 695 -11.17 -4.59 -26.94
C THR A 695 -10.94 -3.70 -25.73
N LEU A 696 -11.07 -4.18 -24.48
CA LEU A 696 -10.75 -3.38 -23.29
C LEU A 696 -9.28 -2.97 -23.22
N GLU A 697 -8.35 -3.85 -23.64
CA GLU A 697 -6.91 -3.52 -23.74
C GLU A 697 -6.65 -2.46 -24.82
N ILE A 698 -7.40 -2.48 -25.93
CA ILE A 698 -7.33 -1.47 -27.00
C ILE A 698 -7.99 -0.15 -26.58
N GLU A 699 -9.21 -0.18 -26.06
CA GLU A 699 -9.98 1.02 -25.75
C GLU A 699 -9.41 1.77 -24.55
N ASN A 700 -8.72 1.08 -23.63
CA ASN A 700 -8.01 1.73 -22.53
C ASN A 700 -6.77 2.45 -23.05
N PRO A 701 -6.71 3.80 -23.01
CA PRO A 701 -5.61 4.54 -23.59
C PRO A 701 -4.26 4.27 -22.93
N VAL A 702 -4.22 3.98 -21.62
CA VAL A 702 -2.97 3.67 -20.89
C VAL A 702 -2.37 2.37 -21.39
N ARG A 703 -3.22 1.36 -21.56
CA ARG A 703 -2.82 -0.01 -21.91
C ARG A 703 -2.52 -0.13 -23.39
N GLY A 704 -3.37 0.47 -24.23
CA GLY A 704 -3.15 0.56 -25.66
C GLY A 704 -1.86 1.30 -25.99
N TYR A 705 -1.64 2.47 -25.39
CA TYR A 705 -0.37 3.21 -25.55
C TYR A 705 0.83 2.37 -25.11
N SER A 706 0.75 1.67 -23.97
CA SER A 706 1.83 0.77 -23.51
C SER A 706 2.14 -0.33 -24.52
N THR A 707 1.11 -0.90 -25.14
CA THR A 707 1.24 -1.95 -26.16
C THR A 707 1.90 -1.42 -27.43
N VAL A 708 1.51 -0.23 -27.90
CA VAL A 708 2.11 0.41 -29.07
C VAL A 708 3.58 0.74 -28.84
N GLU A 709 3.92 1.33 -27.69
CA GLU A 709 5.31 1.69 -27.36
C GLU A 709 6.20 0.45 -27.17
N SER A 710 5.66 -0.64 -26.59
CA SER A 710 6.41 -1.89 -26.40
C SER A 710 6.60 -2.70 -27.70
N ALA A 711 5.67 -2.62 -28.65
CA ALA A 711 5.76 -3.30 -29.95
C ALA A 711 6.76 -2.65 -30.92
N HIS A 712 7.12 -1.38 -30.71
CA HIS A 712 8.14 -0.67 -31.47
C HIS A 712 9.32 -0.25 -30.59
N PRO A 713 10.11 -1.20 -30.05
CA PRO A 713 11.30 -0.86 -29.28
C PRO A 713 12.33 -0.27 -30.26
N TYR A 714 12.50 1.04 -30.22
CA TYR A 714 13.56 1.78 -30.93
C TYR A 714 13.71 1.50 -32.43
N ALA A 715 12.97 2.21 -33.27
CA ALA A 715 13.47 2.54 -34.59
C ALA A 715 14.60 3.57 -34.44
N SER A 716 15.84 3.09 -34.39
CA SER A 716 17.02 3.92 -34.65
C SER A 716 17.09 4.20 -36.16
N GLU A 717 16.10 4.87 -36.72
CA GLU A 717 16.25 5.43 -38.06
C GLU A 717 16.97 6.77 -37.94
N SER A 718 18.30 6.69 -38.05
CA SER A 718 19.10 7.62 -38.85
C SER A 718 18.77 9.12 -38.68
N LEU A 719 19.17 9.71 -37.56
CA LEU A 719 19.66 11.10 -37.54
C LEU A 719 21.19 11.08 -37.50
N ALA A 720 21.79 10.59 -38.58
CA ALA A 720 23.20 10.86 -38.88
C ALA A 720 23.31 12.32 -39.34
N GLY A 721 23.36 13.26 -38.40
CA GLY A 721 23.59 14.66 -38.74
C GLY A 721 23.11 15.73 -37.76
N ASP A 722 23.03 15.49 -36.44
CA ASP A 722 23.34 16.51 -35.43
C ASP A 722 23.23 15.93 -34.02
N ALA A 723 24.38 15.58 -33.42
CA ALA A 723 24.46 15.00 -32.09
C ALA A 723 24.06 15.96 -30.95
N LEU A 724 23.82 17.26 -31.26
CA LEU A 724 23.31 18.23 -30.29
C LEU A 724 21.77 18.30 -30.26
N ALA A 725 21.06 18.10 -31.38
CA ALA A 725 19.60 18.14 -31.42
C ALA A 725 18.95 16.86 -30.87
N ALA A 726 19.63 15.71 -31.00
CA ALA A 726 19.20 14.46 -30.38
C ALA A 726 19.22 14.48 -28.84
N ARG A 727 19.92 15.46 -28.22
CA ARG A 727 19.96 15.65 -26.76
C ARG A 727 18.74 16.38 -26.19
N GLU A 728 17.93 17.05 -27.03
CA GLU A 728 16.77 17.83 -26.56
C GLU A 728 15.41 17.09 -26.67
N HIS A 729 15.34 15.95 -27.38
CA HIS A 729 14.05 15.32 -27.74
C HIS A 729 13.72 13.97 -27.08
N MET A 730 14.45 13.53 -26.05
CA MET A 730 14.20 12.20 -25.42
C MET A 730 13.17 12.20 -24.28
N SER A 731 12.27 13.19 -24.25
CA SER A 731 11.06 13.18 -23.40
C SER A 731 9.80 13.63 -24.13
N THR A 732 9.89 13.81 -25.46
CA THR A 732 8.72 13.92 -26.32
C THR A 732 8.26 12.50 -26.67
N PRO A 733 7.03 12.12 -26.36
CA PRO A 733 6.47 10.84 -26.77
C PRO A 733 6.54 10.71 -28.29
N ARG A 734 6.78 9.50 -28.78
CA ARG A 734 6.87 9.24 -30.22
C ARG A 734 5.57 9.58 -30.95
N ARG A 735 4.44 9.52 -30.24
CA ARG A 735 3.11 9.89 -30.73
C ARG A 735 2.42 10.81 -29.72
N PRO A 736 1.87 11.96 -30.15
CA PRO A 736 1.14 12.88 -29.27
C PRO A 736 -0.22 12.33 -28.84
N ASP A 737 -0.78 11.36 -29.57
CA ASP A 737 -2.09 10.75 -29.33
C ASP A 737 -2.00 9.23 -29.48
N TYR A 738 -2.81 8.51 -28.70
CA TYR A 738 -3.07 7.08 -28.89
C TYR A 738 -4.23 6.89 -29.88
N ASP A 739 -4.00 6.17 -30.98
CA ASP A 739 -5.06 5.76 -31.90
C ASP A 739 -5.36 4.25 -31.72
N PRO A 740 -6.55 3.88 -31.21
CA PRO A 740 -6.93 2.48 -31.02
C PRO A 740 -6.95 1.66 -32.32
N ASN A 741 -6.99 2.31 -33.49
CA ASN A 741 -6.93 1.62 -34.79
C ASN A 741 -5.53 1.11 -35.15
N GLU A 742 -4.49 1.51 -34.40
CA GLU A 742 -3.10 1.07 -34.62
C GLU A 742 -2.83 -0.32 -34.03
N LEU A 743 -3.66 -0.79 -33.11
CA LEU A 743 -3.52 -2.10 -32.49
C LEU A 743 -4.35 -3.14 -33.23
N GLU A 744 -3.67 -4.18 -33.71
CA GLU A 744 -4.37 -5.37 -34.17
C GLU A 744 -5.00 -6.11 -32.99
N ARG A 745 -6.29 -6.42 -33.10
CA ARG A 745 -7.02 -7.17 -32.06
C ARG A 745 -6.55 -8.62 -31.92
N VAL A 746 -6.12 -9.25 -33.01
CA VAL A 746 -5.77 -10.68 -33.05
C VAL A 746 -4.61 -11.05 -32.11
N PRO A 747 -3.48 -10.30 -32.06
CA PRO A 747 -2.45 -10.50 -31.04
C PRO A 747 -2.97 -10.42 -29.61
N LEU A 748 -3.83 -9.46 -29.29
CA LEU A 748 -4.40 -9.28 -27.95
C LEU A 748 -5.37 -10.40 -27.59
N GLU A 749 -6.21 -10.84 -28.52
CA GLU A 749 -7.06 -12.03 -28.34
C GLU A 749 -6.22 -13.28 -28.02
N ARG A 750 -5.07 -13.45 -28.68
CA ARG A 750 -4.13 -14.55 -28.40
C ARG A 750 -3.54 -14.44 -27.00
N ALA A 751 -3.17 -13.23 -26.57
CA ALA A 751 -2.64 -12.97 -25.23
C ALA A 751 -3.69 -13.28 -24.14
N VAL A 752 -4.94 -12.86 -24.33
CA VAL A 752 -6.06 -13.17 -23.42
C VAL A 752 -6.26 -14.69 -23.30
N ARG A 753 -6.25 -15.43 -24.41
CA ARG A 753 -6.37 -16.90 -24.39
C ARG A 753 -5.19 -17.58 -23.69
N ALA A 754 -3.98 -17.10 -23.92
CA ALA A 754 -2.78 -17.61 -23.26
C ALA A 754 -2.86 -17.41 -21.74
N TYR A 755 -3.24 -16.20 -21.30
CA TYR A 755 -3.47 -15.88 -19.91
C TYR A 755 -4.55 -16.78 -19.29
N ALA A 756 -5.69 -16.95 -19.94
CA ALA A 756 -6.76 -17.79 -19.40
C ALA A 756 -6.36 -19.27 -19.28
N ALA A 757 -5.57 -19.79 -20.22
CA ALA A 757 -5.02 -21.14 -20.14
C ALA A 757 -4.04 -21.28 -18.98
N GLU A 758 -3.25 -20.24 -18.70
CA GLU A 758 -2.33 -20.20 -17.56
C GLU A 758 -3.06 -20.11 -16.22
N TYR A 759 -4.02 -19.19 -16.11
CA TYR A 759 -4.91 -19.08 -14.96
C TYR A 759 -5.58 -20.42 -14.68
N ALA A 760 -6.13 -21.11 -15.69
CA ALA A 760 -6.78 -22.40 -15.51
C ALA A 760 -5.83 -23.50 -14.99
N ARG A 761 -4.55 -23.47 -15.39
CA ARG A 761 -3.53 -24.37 -14.84
C ARG A 761 -3.28 -24.07 -13.36
N ALA A 762 -3.06 -22.80 -13.01
CA ALA A 762 -2.78 -22.37 -11.64
C ALA A 762 -3.98 -22.60 -10.71
N ALA A 763 -5.16 -22.11 -11.09
CA ALA A 763 -6.41 -22.27 -10.35
C ALA A 763 -6.87 -23.74 -10.26
N GLY A 764 -6.46 -24.58 -11.21
CA GLY A 764 -6.80 -26.00 -11.26
C GLY A 764 -6.19 -26.85 -10.15
N THR A 765 -5.08 -26.41 -9.55
CA THR A 765 -4.37 -27.11 -8.47
C THR A 765 -4.64 -26.55 -7.09
N LEU A 766 -5.27 -25.37 -7.00
CA LEU A 766 -5.47 -24.65 -5.74
C LEU A 766 -6.85 -24.92 -5.15
N HIS A 767 -6.92 -24.82 -3.82
CA HIS A 767 -8.19 -24.89 -3.11
C HIS A 767 -8.92 -23.55 -3.20
N ARG A 768 -10.10 -23.52 -3.83
CA ARG A 768 -10.88 -22.30 -4.09
C ARG A 768 -12.26 -22.30 -3.45
N THR A 769 -12.66 -23.45 -2.93
CA THR A 769 -13.96 -23.66 -2.31
C THR A 769 -13.86 -23.33 -0.83
N LEU A 770 -14.84 -22.65 -0.25
CA LEU A 770 -14.84 -22.41 1.19
C LEU A 770 -14.90 -23.73 1.95
N ASP A 771 -13.81 -24.04 2.66
CA ASP A 771 -13.67 -25.31 3.36
C ASP A 771 -14.51 -25.36 4.63
N ALA A 772 -15.08 -26.52 4.90
CA ALA A 772 -15.83 -26.78 6.10
C ALA A 772 -15.49 -28.15 6.72
N PRO A 773 -14.21 -28.54 6.91
CA PRO A 773 -13.88 -29.85 7.45
C PRO A 773 -14.30 -29.89 8.92
N GLY A 774 -15.23 -30.79 9.25
CA GLY A 774 -15.68 -30.99 10.63
C GLY A 774 -16.51 -29.84 11.22
N GLN A 775 -16.85 -28.80 10.43
CA GLN A 775 -17.79 -27.75 10.82
C GLN A 775 -19.03 -27.83 9.92
N THR A 776 -20.23 -27.90 10.50
CA THR A 776 -21.49 -27.89 9.72
C THR A 776 -21.87 -26.48 9.25
N ALA A 777 -21.18 -25.44 9.71
CA ALA A 777 -21.46 -24.04 9.39
C ALA A 777 -20.18 -23.21 9.19
N ARG A 778 -19.78 -23.07 7.93
CA ARG A 778 -18.75 -22.13 7.46
C ARG A 778 -19.41 -21.02 6.67
N GLU A 779 -18.97 -19.79 6.90
CA GLU A 779 -19.34 -18.64 6.09
C GLU A 779 -18.19 -17.63 5.97
N LEU A 780 -18.29 -16.76 4.98
CA LEU A 780 -17.40 -15.63 4.77
C LEU A 780 -18.21 -14.40 4.40
N ALA A 781 -18.17 -13.37 5.24
CA ALA A 781 -18.67 -12.05 4.92
C ALA A 781 -17.60 -11.30 4.10
N VAL A 782 -17.98 -10.76 2.95
CA VAL A 782 -17.10 -9.86 2.20
C VAL A 782 -17.75 -8.50 2.10
N LEU A 783 -17.05 -7.50 2.62
CA LEU A 783 -17.51 -6.13 2.70
C LEU A 783 -16.64 -5.26 1.81
N ARG A 784 -17.29 -4.57 0.88
CA ARG A 784 -16.67 -3.52 0.07
C ARG A 784 -17.28 -2.21 0.53
N LEU A 785 -16.48 -1.34 1.13
CA LEU A 785 -16.96 -0.12 1.76
C LEU A 785 -16.23 1.07 1.12
N THR A 786 -16.89 2.21 0.99
CA THR A 786 -16.29 3.47 0.53
C THR A 786 -16.62 4.62 1.51
N SER A 787 -15.88 5.75 1.49
CA SER A 787 -16.07 6.85 2.46
C SER A 787 -15.78 8.27 1.93
N ASN A 788 -14.97 8.47 0.88
CA ASN A 788 -14.82 9.78 0.25
C ASN A 788 -14.66 9.65 -1.29
N ALA A 789 -14.95 10.73 -2.05
CA ALA A 789 -15.31 10.65 -3.47
C ALA A 789 -14.77 11.73 -4.45
N ASP A 790 -14.30 11.25 -5.60
CA ASP A 790 -14.65 11.73 -6.96
C ASP A 790 -14.89 10.53 -7.91
N LEU A 791 -14.89 9.30 -7.38
CA LEU A 791 -14.87 8.04 -8.14
C LEU A 791 -16.03 7.08 -7.81
N THR A 792 -16.66 7.18 -6.63
CA THR A 792 -17.86 6.37 -6.42
C THR A 792 -19.01 6.89 -7.26
N SER A 793 -19.51 6.03 -8.15
CA SER A 793 -20.73 6.30 -8.92
C SER A 793 -21.98 6.17 -8.06
N GLN A 794 -21.89 5.58 -6.87
CA GLN A 794 -23.04 5.33 -6.01
C GLN A 794 -23.58 6.60 -5.35
N LYS A 795 -24.90 6.65 -5.28
CA LYS A 795 -25.69 7.73 -4.72
C LYS A 795 -26.67 7.19 -3.70
N TYR A 796 -26.97 8.02 -2.71
CA TYR A 796 -28.09 7.84 -1.79
C TYR A 796 -29.02 9.05 -1.90
N ASN A 797 -30.28 8.83 -2.26
CA ASN A 797 -31.26 9.89 -2.49
C ASN A 797 -30.75 11.01 -3.43
N GLY A 798 -30.03 10.61 -4.49
CA GLY A 798 -29.47 11.52 -5.50
C GLY A 798 -28.20 12.27 -5.07
N ARG A 799 -27.70 12.07 -3.85
CA ARG A 799 -26.42 12.64 -3.38
C ARG A 799 -25.29 11.63 -3.55
N SER A 800 -24.13 12.08 -4.01
CA SER A 800 -22.90 11.26 -4.05
C SER A 800 -22.60 10.69 -2.66
N MET A 801 -22.19 9.43 -2.60
CA MET A 801 -21.86 8.76 -1.35
C MET A 801 -20.48 9.25 -0.84
N PHE A 802 -20.52 10.28 -0.02
CA PHE A 802 -19.42 10.69 0.86
C PHE A 802 -19.83 10.32 2.28
N GLY A 803 -19.07 9.54 3.03
CA GLY A 803 -19.59 8.95 4.25
C GLY A 803 -18.58 8.16 5.07
N PHE A 804 -19.09 7.31 5.96
CA PHE A 804 -18.30 6.28 6.62
C PHE A 804 -19.25 5.19 7.14
N SER A 805 -18.69 4.07 7.58
CA SER A 805 -19.46 2.96 8.13
C SER A 805 -19.10 2.68 9.59
N VAL A 806 -20.09 2.37 10.42
CA VAL A 806 -19.90 1.77 11.74
C VAL A 806 -20.06 0.26 11.60
N LEU A 807 -19.02 -0.47 12.00
CA LEU A 807 -18.96 -1.92 12.05
C LEU A 807 -19.39 -2.38 13.44
N GLY A 808 -20.56 -3.03 13.54
CA GLY A 808 -21.08 -3.60 14.77
C GLY A 808 -20.61 -5.04 14.95
N VAL A 809 -19.76 -5.27 15.93
CA VAL A 809 -19.27 -6.60 16.33
C VAL A 809 -20.08 -7.08 17.53
N SER A 810 -20.78 -8.21 17.37
CA SER A 810 -21.63 -8.77 18.42
C SER A 810 -21.66 -10.29 18.36
N LYS A 811 -22.04 -10.96 19.44
CA LYS A 811 -22.43 -12.37 19.36
C LYS A 811 -23.80 -12.48 18.68
N ARG A 812 -24.05 -13.59 18.00
CA ARG A 812 -25.35 -13.86 17.40
C ARG A 812 -25.72 -15.33 17.61
N ALA A 813 -26.82 -15.56 18.32
CA ALA A 813 -27.42 -16.87 18.40
C ALA A 813 -28.20 -17.14 17.10
N ASP A 814 -27.62 -17.95 16.22
CA ASP A 814 -28.28 -18.42 15.01
C ASP A 814 -28.02 -19.92 14.78
N ALA A 815 -28.58 -20.47 13.70
CA ALA A 815 -28.54 -21.90 13.40
C ALA A 815 -27.12 -22.49 13.27
N ARG A 816 -26.09 -21.63 13.09
CA ARG A 816 -24.69 -22.05 13.00
C ARG A 816 -24.09 -22.43 14.35
N GLY A 817 -24.66 -21.93 15.45
CA GLY A 817 -24.15 -22.18 16.80
C GLY A 817 -22.76 -21.56 17.05
N TYR A 818 -22.37 -20.54 16.29
CA TYR A 818 -21.10 -19.85 16.46
C TYR A 818 -21.18 -18.85 17.62
N ASP A 819 -20.40 -19.08 18.68
CA ASP A 819 -20.53 -18.40 19.97
C ASP A 819 -19.59 -17.20 20.15
N LYS A 820 -18.70 -16.95 19.18
CA LYS A 820 -17.76 -15.82 19.20
C LYS A 820 -18.40 -14.57 18.56
N PRO A 821 -18.04 -13.36 19.04
CA PRO A 821 -18.43 -12.12 18.41
C PRO A 821 -17.94 -12.03 16.96
N GLN A 822 -18.82 -11.62 16.05
CA GLN A 822 -18.52 -11.40 14.64
C GLN A 822 -19.02 -10.02 14.21
N LEU A 823 -18.47 -9.51 13.11
CA LEU A 823 -19.10 -8.38 12.43
C LEU A 823 -20.46 -8.83 11.88
N ASN A 824 -21.51 -8.30 12.51
CA ASN A 824 -22.91 -8.69 12.29
C ASN A 824 -23.81 -7.52 11.87
N ARG A 825 -23.29 -6.29 11.88
CA ARG A 825 -24.07 -5.09 11.56
C ARG A 825 -23.21 -4.03 10.88
N LEU A 826 -23.80 -3.33 9.92
CA LEU A 826 -23.25 -2.14 9.29
C LEU A 826 -24.20 -0.97 9.51
N THR A 827 -23.67 0.18 9.90
CA THR A 827 -24.44 1.45 9.93
C THR A 827 -23.75 2.47 9.07
N PHE A 828 -24.43 2.94 8.03
CA PHE A 828 -23.88 3.87 7.06
C PHE A 828 -24.24 5.31 7.44
N PHE A 829 -23.26 6.20 7.36
CA PHE A 829 -23.41 7.64 7.51
C PHE A 829 -23.03 8.34 6.20
N ILE A 830 -23.71 9.42 5.84
CA ILE A 830 -23.41 10.23 4.66
C ILE A 830 -23.14 11.68 5.09
N ASN A 831 -22.07 12.28 4.56
CA ASN A 831 -21.71 13.67 4.73
C ASN A 831 -22.84 14.54 4.17
N ALA A 832 -23.41 15.34 5.06
CA ALA A 832 -24.52 16.24 4.77
C ALA A 832 -24.08 17.70 4.66
N GLY A 833 -22.75 17.91 4.55
CA GLY A 833 -22.03 19.18 4.51
C GLY A 833 -21.94 19.88 5.88
N LYS A 834 -20.94 20.76 6.02
CA LYS A 834 -20.75 21.63 7.19
C LYS A 834 -20.63 20.82 8.49
N ASP A 835 -19.64 19.94 8.53
CA ASP A 835 -19.29 19.12 9.69
C ASP A 835 -20.39 18.15 10.19
N ARG A 836 -21.41 17.87 9.36
CA ARG A 836 -22.55 17.01 9.71
C ARG A 836 -22.56 15.75 8.86
N PHE A 837 -22.88 14.62 9.49
CA PHE A 837 -23.21 13.36 8.84
C PHE A 837 -24.62 12.91 9.22
N ASP A 838 -25.41 12.53 8.22
CA ASP A 838 -26.75 11.99 8.40
C ASP A 838 -26.69 10.46 8.40
N LEU A 839 -27.47 9.81 9.27
CA LEU A 839 -27.65 8.36 9.26
C LEU A 839 -28.37 7.95 7.96
N VAL A 840 -27.75 7.06 7.18
CA VAL A 840 -28.36 6.46 5.99
C VAL A 840 -29.24 5.29 6.42
N ARG A 841 -28.61 4.23 6.96
CA ARG A 841 -29.29 2.99 7.33
C ARG A 841 -28.40 2.11 8.21
N THR A 842 -29.03 1.37 9.12
CA THR A 842 -28.44 0.19 9.77
C THR A 842 -28.92 -1.09 9.09
N VAL A 843 -27.97 -1.97 8.78
CA VAL A 843 -28.15 -3.26 8.11
C VAL A 843 -27.56 -4.35 8.99
N ASP A 844 -28.39 -5.31 9.40
CA ASP A 844 -27.90 -6.55 10.01
C ASP A 844 -27.45 -7.53 8.92
N LEU A 845 -26.28 -8.14 9.11
CA LEU A 845 -25.71 -9.10 8.19
C LEU A 845 -26.26 -10.49 8.50
N ASP A 846 -27.13 -11.02 7.65
CA ASP A 846 -27.54 -12.42 7.76
C ASP A 846 -26.41 -13.33 7.27
N ARG A 847 -25.75 -13.98 8.23
CA ARG A 847 -24.60 -14.87 8.01
C ARG A 847 -25.00 -16.31 7.68
N THR A 848 -26.30 -16.61 7.68
CA THR A 848 -26.83 -17.97 7.49
C THR A 848 -27.28 -18.27 6.06
N VAL A 849 -27.31 -17.25 5.20
CA VAL A 849 -27.80 -17.36 3.83
C VAL A 849 -26.78 -16.77 2.87
N LYS A 850 -26.55 -17.47 1.75
CA LYS A 850 -25.74 -16.95 0.66
C LYS A 850 -26.36 -15.68 0.09
N VAL A 851 -25.57 -14.63 -0.06
CA VAL A 851 -25.98 -13.34 -0.66
C VAL A 851 -24.86 -12.88 -1.57
N SER A 852 -25.18 -12.55 -2.82
CA SER A 852 -24.23 -11.93 -3.77
C SER A 852 -24.48 -10.42 -3.89
N THR A 853 -23.52 -9.68 -4.44
CA THR A 853 -23.61 -8.23 -4.65
C THR A 853 -24.90 -7.80 -5.36
N LYS A 854 -25.28 -8.53 -6.42
CA LYS A 854 -26.47 -8.24 -7.25
C LYS A 854 -27.75 -8.94 -6.78
N ASP A 855 -27.71 -9.68 -5.67
CA ASP A 855 -28.90 -10.38 -5.19
C ASP A 855 -30.02 -9.36 -4.87
N PRO A 856 -31.24 -9.51 -5.42
CA PRO A 856 -32.38 -8.66 -5.09
C PRO A 856 -32.80 -8.69 -3.62
N LYS A 857 -32.21 -9.54 -2.78
CA LYS A 857 -32.39 -9.56 -1.33
C LYS A 857 -31.21 -8.93 -0.58
N ASN A 858 -30.13 -8.58 -1.27
CA ASN A 858 -28.97 -7.93 -0.67
C ASN A 858 -29.39 -6.58 -0.05
N PRO A 859 -29.28 -6.43 1.28
CA PRO A 859 -29.75 -5.22 1.95
C PRO A 859 -28.86 -4.02 1.66
N VAL A 860 -27.58 -4.19 1.34
CA VAL A 860 -26.67 -3.08 1.00
C VAL A 860 -26.86 -2.65 -0.45
N GLY A 861 -26.97 -3.61 -1.38
CA GLY A 861 -27.18 -3.33 -2.81
C GLY A 861 -28.47 -2.57 -3.13
N LYS A 862 -29.46 -2.57 -2.21
CA LYS A 862 -30.71 -1.78 -2.34
C LYS A 862 -30.60 -0.34 -1.87
N LEU A 863 -29.61 -0.02 -1.04
CA LEU A 863 -29.53 1.29 -0.40
C LEU A 863 -28.95 2.33 -1.35
N PHE A 864 -28.00 1.91 -2.17
CA PHE A 864 -27.23 2.79 -3.02
C PHE A 864 -27.59 2.53 -4.48
N THR A 865 -27.87 3.60 -5.22
CA THR A 865 -28.17 3.57 -6.66
C THR A 865 -26.97 4.11 -7.43
N ASN A 866 -26.73 3.64 -8.64
CA ASN A 866 -25.73 4.23 -9.54
C ASN A 866 -26.26 5.51 -10.22
#